data_AF-R5CVL8-F1
#
_entry.id   AF-R5CVL8-F1
#
_cell.length_a   1.000
_cell.length_b   1.000
_cell.length_c   1.000
_cell.angle_alpha   90.00
_cell.angle_beta   90.00
_cell.angle_gamma   90.00
#
_symmetry.space_group_name_H-M   'P 1'
#
loop_
_entity.id
_entity.type
_entity.pdbx_description
1 polymer ?
#
loop_
_entity_poly.entity_id
_entity_poly.type
_entity_poly.pdbx_seq_one_letter_code
_entity_poly.pdbx_strand_id
1 'polypeptide(L)'
;MKKAISILLVLVLLISLAPLSVFAAGDEYETITGTVMFNAGHDDSKTDHPCPFTYSDEYFTQTGYNYRQDLATVTMAMCFAAGNVADPARYKEGPANLINFFDQIGFKDFEANKDFTERPGRNTFGVGIANKVIYIDGEKYTVIGIGLRGCGYYAEWAGDLNVGLEGDHTGFAICRDTALAFLKDYLAKHTEITGKVKLWCTGYSRGAAGTNMLGGAIDDIIASGGSIGKNVELSADDVYFYCYEPPMGADVNKIGSSIYNNIHNIVNYNDLVVKVAPECMGFGRYGVDHVLPSAKLDDNYDVLKADMLEVFSTFENAGTYRIDNFKYVTVTPKATISKILNLKNGITMTQGEFLDRFVQKLFTEVFTKRAEVYAAQDDISEIVLPLIGTYPDQWDTFVDILSKNAAKNIGELIYMIKNKSTEEVVNFVANLFLDAMREAGITEYNFEQVKKMVRPLTLTVIKIVTKCPDEFATLIFNIVGIMSAHYGELGMSWMMSIPDDYMNSKPDAVVNNMPFTDVGMGSWFYDNVKYCYDNGLMIGADASSFAPEGAVSRGQVVTVLYRLAGTPSVAGQTCPFTDVDESWCKDAIVWGYNAGVVMGYDDNTFRPDECVTREQLAAFVYRYANDGTAASGKASTFTDGSLVSDYAVPAMNWCINKGVVIGMGDGTLYPQGGSTRAQFAAMISRLALAG
;
A
#
# COMPACT_ATOMS: atom_id res chain seq x y z
N MET A 1 -44.84 52.55 -17.52
CA MET A 1 -43.65 52.00 -18.23
C MET A 1 -42.38 52.79 -17.99
N LYS A 2 -42.26 54.06 -18.41
CA LYS A 2 -41.00 54.83 -18.26
C LYS A 2 -40.47 54.94 -16.82
N LYS A 3 -41.34 55.14 -15.82
CA LYS A 3 -40.94 55.15 -14.39
C LYS A 3 -40.51 53.79 -13.83
N ALA A 4 -41.12 52.69 -14.30
CA ALA A 4 -40.73 51.33 -13.90
C ALA A 4 -39.38 50.92 -14.52
N ILE A 5 -39.15 51.31 -15.78
CA ILE A 5 -37.87 51.14 -16.47
C ILE A 5 -36.78 51.98 -15.80
N SER A 6 -37.09 53.21 -15.35
CA SER A 6 -36.14 54.02 -14.60
C SER A 6 -35.79 53.42 -13.23
N ILE A 7 -36.74 52.79 -12.52
CA ILE A 7 -36.45 52.08 -11.25
C ILE A 7 -35.61 50.83 -11.49
N LEU A 8 -35.91 50.06 -12.55
CA LEU A 8 -35.09 48.90 -12.96
C LEU A 8 -33.69 49.32 -13.38
N LEU A 9 -33.53 50.43 -14.12
CA LEU A 9 -32.23 50.96 -14.50
C LEU A 9 -31.45 51.51 -13.29
N VAL A 10 -32.11 52.11 -12.31
CA VAL A 10 -31.47 52.55 -11.05
C VAL A 10 -31.05 51.36 -10.19
N LEU A 11 -31.85 50.28 -10.14
CA LEU A 11 -31.47 49.02 -9.50
C LEU A 11 -30.27 48.37 -10.21
N VAL A 12 -30.27 48.32 -11.54
CA VAL A 12 -29.14 47.82 -12.34
C VAL A 12 -27.90 48.69 -12.16
N LEU A 13 -28.05 50.02 -12.08
CA LEU A 13 -26.95 50.95 -11.80
C LEU A 13 -26.39 50.79 -10.38
N LEU A 14 -27.25 50.59 -9.38
CA LEU A 14 -26.84 50.32 -7.99
C LEU A 14 -26.16 48.96 -7.85
N ILE A 15 -26.63 47.95 -8.57
CA ILE A 15 -25.99 46.62 -8.66
C ILE A 15 -24.65 46.70 -9.40
N SER A 16 -24.52 47.57 -10.41
CA SER A 16 -23.24 47.78 -11.14
C SER A 16 -22.23 48.67 -10.42
N LEU A 17 -22.66 49.38 -9.36
CA LEU A 17 -21.80 50.21 -8.50
C LEU A 17 -21.28 49.44 -7.29
N ALA A 18 -21.90 48.31 -6.94
CA ALA A 18 -21.24 47.30 -6.12
C ALA A 18 -20.21 46.61 -7.02
N PRO A 19 -18.92 46.51 -6.64
CA PRO A 19 -17.98 45.74 -7.41
C PRO A 19 -18.53 44.32 -7.53
N LEU A 20 -18.58 43.78 -8.75
CA LEU A 20 -19.07 42.43 -9.06
C LEU A 20 -18.38 41.33 -8.22
N SER A 21 -17.27 41.65 -7.56
CA SER A 21 -16.60 40.81 -6.55
C SER A 21 -17.38 40.62 -5.25
N VAL A 22 -18.43 41.40 -4.95
CA VAL A 22 -19.24 41.22 -3.72
C VAL A 22 -20.35 40.17 -3.90
N PHE A 23 -20.73 39.86 -5.14
CA PHE A 23 -21.67 38.77 -5.47
C PHE A 23 -20.97 37.52 -6.03
N ALA A 24 -19.64 37.58 -6.14
CA ALA A 24 -18.76 36.45 -6.39
C ALA A 24 -17.78 36.33 -5.22
N ALA A 25 -18.30 36.22 -4.01
CA ALA A 25 -17.54 35.58 -2.95
C ALA A 25 -17.54 34.09 -3.32
N GLY A 26 -16.61 33.67 -4.18
CA GLY A 26 -16.07 32.33 -3.99
C GLY A 26 -15.50 32.31 -2.58
N ASP A 27 -15.75 31.25 -1.83
CA ASP A 27 -15.22 31.13 -0.47
C ASP A 27 -13.70 31.35 -0.52
N GLU A 28 -13.23 32.55 -0.16
CA GLU A 28 -11.80 32.82 -0.02
C GLU A 28 -11.37 32.08 1.25
N TYR A 29 -10.92 30.83 1.07
CA TYR A 29 -10.36 30.04 2.15
C TYR A 29 -9.06 30.69 2.64
N GLU A 30 -8.98 30.95 3.94
CA GLU A 30 -7.78 31.54 4.55
C GLU A 30 -6.60 30.56 4.42
N THR A 31 -5.48 31.06 3.91
CA THR A 31 -4.21 30.32 3.89
C THR A 31 -3.40 30.66 5.13
N ILE A 32 -3.11 29.64 5.94
CA ILE A 32 -2.32 29.73 7.17
C ILE A 32 -0.91 29.19 6.88
N THR A 33 0.11 29.93 7.29
CA THR A 33 1.49 29.44 7.29
C THR A 33 1.93 29.19 8.73
N GLY A 34 2.64 28.09 8.95
CA GLY A 34 3.08 27.68 10.27
C GLY A 34 4.44 26.99 10.23
N THR A 35 4.87 26.49 11.37
CA THR A 35 6.12 25.72 11.50
C THR A 35 5.93 24.61 12.51
N VAL A 36 6.39 23.41 12.19
CA VAL A 36 6.49 22.29 13.13
C VAL A 36 7.94 22.05 13.50
N MET A 37 8.17 21.53 14.70
CA MET A 37 9.47 21.06 15.13
C MET A 37 9.52 19.54 14.99
N PHE A 38 10.56 18.99 14.36
CA PHE A 38 10.71 17.55 14.14
C PHE A 38 12.15 17.08 14.27
N ASN A 39 12.35 15.84 14.69
CA ASN A 39 13.67 15.24 14.79
C ASN A 39 14.12 14.68 13.43
N ALA A 40 15.25 15.19 12.91
CA ALA A 40 15.87 14.66 11.69
C ALA A 40 16.67 13.38 11.98
N GLY A 41 16.98 12.58 10.97
CA GLY A 41 17.60 11.27 11.18
C GLY A 41 18.95 11.02 10.51
N HIS A 42 19.29 11.75 9.44
CA HIS A 42 20.46 11.45 8.59
C HIS A 42 21.81 11.51 9.31
N ASP A 43 22.09 12.56 10.08
CA ASP A 43 23.37 12.73 10.80
C ASP A 43 23.19 13.42 12.17
N ASP A 44 21.97 13.85 12.54
CA ASP A 44 21.64 14.46 13.83
C ASP A 44 20.25 14.02 14.33
N SER A 45 20.23 12.98 15.17
CA SER A 45 19.01 12.45 15.76
C SER A 45 18.69 13.02 17.14
N LYS A 46 19.34 14.11 17.57
CA LYS A 46 19.26 14.60 18.96
C LYS A 46 18.63 15.98 19.10
N THR A 47 18.36 16.66 17.99
CA THR A 47 17.72 17.97 17.97
C THR A 47 16.44 17.96 17.16
N ASP A 48 15.51 18.84 17.53
CA ASP A 48 14.35 19.14 16.72
C ASP A 48 14.68 20.31 15.78
N HIS A 49 14.18 20.25 14.55
CA HIS A 49 14.40 21.22 13.47
C HIS A 49 13.07 21.83 13.01
N PRO A 50 13.06 23.12 12.66
CA PRO A 50 11.86 23.77 12.13
C PRO A 50 11.57 23.29 10.70
N CYS A 51 10.32 22.97 10.42
CA CYS A 51 9.80 22.66 9.10
C CYS A 51 8.58 23.53 8.81
N PRO A 52 8.63 24.44 7.81
CA PRO A 52 7.48 25.28 7.48
C PRO A 52 6.38 24.48 6.81
N PHE A 53 5.13 24.90 6.99
CA PHE A 53 3.98 24.32 6.30
C PHE A 53 2.93 25.38 5.93
N THR A 54 2.06 25.04 4.98
CA THR A 54 0.96 25.87 4.52
C THR A 54 -0.35 25.07 4.55
N TYR A 55 -1.39 25.63 5.17
CA TYR A 55 -2.69 25.00 5.35
C TYR A 55 -3.81 25.88 4.80
N SER A 56 -4.83 25.27 4.19
CA SER A 56 -6.08 25.91 3.80
C SER A 56 -7.24 24.93 3.97
N ASP A 57 -8.41 25.43 4.42
CA ASP A 57 -9.64 24.63 4.48
C ASP A 57 -10.09 24.18 3.06
N GLU A 58 -9.62 24.87 2.01
CA GLU A 58 -9.86 24.53 0.59
C GLU A 58 -9.44 23.09 0.26
N TYR A 59 -8.46 22.54 0.98
CA TYR A 59 -7.93 21.21 0.72
C TYR A 59 -9.00 20.11 0.82
N PHE A 60 -10.08 20.38 1.56
CA PHE A 60 -11.18 19.46 1.81
C PHE A 60 -12.39 19.66 0.88
N THR A 61 -12.29 20.53 -0.13
CA THR A 61 -13.36 20.80 -1.10
C THR A 61 -13.49 19.72 -2.17
N GLN A 62 -12.41 18.99 -2.45
CA GLN A 62 -12.38 17.89 -3.41
C GLN A 62 -12.52 16.54 -2.71
N THR A 63 -12.92 15.52 -3.45
CA THR A 63 -12.97 14.15 -2.95
C THR A 63 -11.59 13.66 -2.51
N GLY A 64 -11.54 12.89 -1.43
CA GLY A 64 -10.34 12.21 -0.94
C GLY A 64 -9.76 11.19 -1.91
N TYR A 65 -10.50 10.79 -2.96
CA TYR A 65 -9.94 9.99 -4.06
C TYR A 65 -8.90 10.73 -4.91
N ASN A 66 -8.87 12.07 -4.85
CA ASN A 66 -7.92 12.87 -5.61
C ASN A 66 -6.66 13.13 -4.78
N TYR A 67 -5.52 12.66 -5.28
CA TYR A 67 -4.24 13.04 -4.71
C TYR A 67 -3.97 14.54 -4.92
N ARG A 68 -3.60 15.22 -3.84
CA ARG A 68 -3.21 16.63 -3.81
C ARG A 68 -1.81 16.79 -3.22
N GLN A 69 -0.89 17.37 -3.98
CA GLN A 69 0.50 17.58 -3.54
C GLN A 69 0.60 18.54 -2.35
N ASP A 70 -0.21 19.61 -2.34
CA ASP A 70 -0.25 20.60 -1.25
C ASP A 70 -0.78 19.99 0.06
N LEU A 71 -1.89 19.27 -0.01
CA LEU A 71 -2.44 18.52 1.11
C LEU A 71 -1.45 17.46 1.60
N ALA A 72 -0.84 16.69 0.69
CA ALA A 72 0.20 15.73 1.03
C ALA A 72 1.41 16.40 1.71
N THR A 73 1.79 17.62 1.34
CA THR A 73 2.93 18.31 1.96
C THR A 73 2.60 18.74 3.40
N VAL A 74 1.44 19.38 3.64
CA VAL A 74 1.04 19.76 5.02
C VAL A 74 0.73 18.54 5.89
N THR A 75 0.25 17.45 5.29
CA THR A 75 -0.01 16.20 6.02
C THR A 75 1.30 15.54 6.48
N MET A 76 2.40 15.72 5.74
CA MET A 76 3.72 15.29 6.19
C MET A 76 4.23 16.13 7.37
N ALA A 77 3.92 17.44 7.41
CA ALA A 77 4.21 18.27 8.58
C ALA A 77 3.41 17.83 9.82
N MET A 78 2.13 17.49 9.64
CA MET A 78 1.30 16.89 10.69
C MET A 78 1.90 15.56 11.18
N CYS A 79 2.38 14.73 10.24
CA CYS A 79 3.02 13.47 10.54
C CYS A 79 4.27 13.64 11.41
N PHE A 80 5.12 14.61 11.08
CA PHE A 80 6.26 14.98 11.91
C PHE A 80 5.85 15.48 13.30
N ALA A 81 4.80 16.29 13.37
CA ALA A 81 4.26 16.77 14.63
C ALA A 81 3.70 15.63 15.51
N ALA A 82 3.22 14.54 14.90
CA ALA A 82 2.77 13.33 15.59
C ALA A 82 3.92 12.46 16.13
N GLY A 83 5.17 12.85 15.90
CA GLY A 83 6.33 12.26 16.53
C GLY A 83 6.44 12.56 18.02
N ASN A 84 7.21 11.74 18.76
CA ASN A 84 7.61 12.10 20.12
C ASN A 84 8.73 13.15 20.08
N VAL A 85 8.79 14.00 21.11
CA VAL A 85 9.90 14.93 21.32
C VAL A 85 11.23 14.16 21.43
N ALA A 86 12.26 14.60 20.71
CA ALA A 86 13.56 13.91 20.66
C ALA A 86 14.25 13.79 22.03
N ASP A 87 14.09 14.81 22.88
CA ASP A 87 14.67 14.86 24.22
C ASP A 87 14.01 13.83 25.14
N PRO A 88 14.73 12.78 25.60
CA PRO A 88 14.17 11.75 26.47
C PRO A 88 13.64 12.32 27.80
N ALA A 89 14.19 13.43 28.30
CA ALA A 89 13.71 14.08 29.53
C ALA A 89 12.34 14.74 29.32
N ARG A 90 12.02 15.12 28.08
CA ARG A 90 10.77 15.76 27.67
C ARG A 90 9.76 14.78 27.10
N TYR A 91 10.03 13.48 27.12
CA TYR A 91 9.12 12.45 26.60
C TYR A 91 7.68 12.57 27.15
N LYS A 92 7.52 12.99 28.42
CA LYS A 92 6.19 13.21 29.04
C LYS A 92 5.39 14.36 28.43
N GLU A 93 6.04 15.25 27.68
CA GLU A 93 5.37 16.28 26.88
C GLU A 93 4.61 15.65 25.70
N GLY A 94 4.87 14.37 25.38
CA GLY A 94 4.08 13.49 24.53
C GLY A 94 3.68 14.16 23.20
N PRO A 95 2.39 14.51 23.01
CA PRO A 95 1.86 15.10 21.78
C PRO A 95 2.06 16.62 21.65
N ALA A 96 2.97 17.26 22.38
CA ALA A 96 3.13 18.72 22.38
C ALA A 96 3.30 19.33 20.97
N ASN A 97 4.08 18.69 20.10
CA ASN A 97 4.27 19.16 18.73
C ASN A 97 2.97 19.03 17.90
N LEU A 98 2.22 17.94 18.08
CA LEU A 98 0.94 17.72 17.41
C LEU A 98 -0.14 18.69 17.88
N ILE A 99 -0.20 18.97 19.20
CA ILE A 99 -1.07 20.01 19.76
C ILE A 99 -0.72 21.36 19.12
N ASN A 100 0.56 21.72 19.10
CA ASN A 100 1.00 22.98 18.52
C ASN A 100 0.70 23.09 17.02
N PHE A 101 0.82 22.00 16.27
CA PHE A 101 0.41 21.96 14.86
C PHE A 101 -1.09 22.27 14.71
N PHE A 102 -1.95 21.56 15.46
CA PHE A 102 -3.40 21.75 15.39
C PHE A 102 -3.84 23.14 15.85
N ASP A 103 -3.24 23.68 16.92
CA ASP A 103 -3.51 25.03 17.41
C ASP A 103 -3.22 26.09 16.34
N GLN A 104 -2.11 25.94 15.60
CA GLN A 104 -1.73 26.87 14.52
C GLN A 104 -2.77 26.95 13.41
N ILE A 105 -3.48 25.86 13.11
CA ILE A 105 -4.46 25.79 12.02
C ILE A 105 -5.93 25.83 12.49
N GLY A 106 -6.14 26.14 13.77
CA GLY A 106 -7.45 26.38 14.36
C GLY A 106 -8.27 25.12 14.69
N PHE A 107 -7.62 23.96 14.77
CA PHE A 107 -8.24 22.75 15.33
C PHE A 107 -8.35 22.87 16.86
N LYS A 108 -9.31 22.16 17.44
CA LYS A 108 -9.67 22.24 18.85
C LYS A 108 -9.93 20.85 19.43
N ASP A 109 -10.10 20.84 20.75
CA ASP A 109 -10.47 19.67 21.55
C ASP A 109 -9.52 18.49 21.35
N PHE A 110 -8.22 18.77 21.31
CA PHE A 110 -7.21 17.76 21.13
C PHE A 110 -7.25 16.72 22.28
N GLU A 111 -7.27 15.44 21.91
CA GLU A 111 -7.07 14.31 22.82
C GLU A 111 -6.04 13.34 22.27
N ALA A 112 -5.20 12.80 23.16
CA ALA A 112 -4.31 11.70 22.83
C ALA A 112 -4.53 10.53 23.78
N ASN A 113 -4.34 9.31 23.28
CA ASN A 113 -4.39 8.13 24.12
C ASN A 113 -3.17 8.07 25.06
N LYS A 114 -3.24 7.23 26.09
CA LYS A 114 -2.16 7.10 27.10
C LYS A 114 -0.82 6.73 26.47
N ASP A 115 -0.83 5.96 25.38
CA ASP A 115 0.36 5.45 24.70
C ASP A 115 1.18 6.59 24.08
N PHE A 116 0.57 7.75 23.82
CA PHE A 116 1.27 8.96 23.42
C PHE A 116 2.10 9.57 24.56
N THR A 117 1.60 9.48 25.79
CA THR A 117 2.20 10.13 26.97
C THR A 117 3.06 9.21 27.84
N GLU A 118 2.95 7.89 27.63
CA GLU A 118 3.68 6.86 28.36
C GLU A 118 4.78 6.25 27.50
N ARG A 119 5.82 5.73 28.15
CA ARG A 119 6.92 5.08 27.43
C ARG A 119 6.39 3.84 26.71
N PRO A 120 6.72 3.64 25.43
CA PRO A 120 6.02 2.65 24.64
C PRO A 120 6.46 1.21 24.96
N GLY A 121 5.48 0.30 24.99
CA GLY A 121 5.66 -1.14 25.12
C GLY A 121 5.45 -1.88 23.80
N ARG A 122 5.66 -3.20 23.76
CA ARG A 122 5.63 -4.00 22.52
C ARG A 122 4.40 -3.77 21.63
N ASN A 123 3.23 -3.58 22.22
CA ASN A 123 1.94 -3.50 21.53
C ASN A 123 1.21 -2.17 21.76
N THR A 124 1.92 -1.12 22.17
CA THR A 124 1.32 0.21 22.30
C THR A 124 1.28 0.90 20.93
N PHE A 125 0.41 1.90 20.81
CA PHE A 125 0.32 2.74 19.61
C PHE A 125 -0.26 4.11 19.94
N GLY A 126 0.55 5.17 19.77
CA GLY A 126 0.14 6.55 20.05
C GLY A 126 -0.83 7.11 19.01
N VAL A 127 -1.97 7.62 19.47
CA VAL A 127 -3.01 8.23 18.63
C VAL A 127 -3.38 9.60 19.20
N GLY A 128 -3.32 10.64 18.38
CA GLY A 128 -3.79 11.99 18.72
C GLY A 128 -4.89 12.45 17.75
N ILE A 129 -5.97 13.02 18.28
CA ILE A 129 -7.12 13.49 17.50
C ILE A 129 -7.47 14.91 17.91
N ALA A 130 -7.78 15.76 16.93
CA ALA A 130 -8.43 17.06 17.14
C ALA A 130 -9.51 17.27 16.08
N ASN A 131 -10.34 18.30 16.25
CA ASN A 131 -11.41 18.60 15.30
C ASN A 131 -11.49 20.09 14.91
N LYS A 132 -12.03 20.37 13.72
CA LYS A 132 -12.31 21.72 13.24
C LYS A 132 -13.60 21.73 12.42
N VAL A 133 -14.46 22.72 12.67
CA VAL A 133 -15.63 22.98 11.82
C VAL A 133 -15.20 23.81 10.62
N ILE A 134 -15.58 23.36 9.42
CA ILE A 134 -15.39 24.09 8.17
C ILE A 134 -16.73 24.20 7.43
N TYR A 135 -16.79 25.10 6.45
CA TYR A 135 -17.94 25.28 5.57
C TYR A 135 -17.48 25.16 4.12
N ILE A 136 -18.15 24.31 3.35
CA ILE A 136 -17.90 24.13 1.90
C ILE A 136 -19.22 24.38 1.21
N ASP A 137 -19.28 25.39 0.33
CA ASP A 137 -20.50 25.81 -0.37
C ASP A 137 -21.69 26.06 0.59
N GLY A 138 -21.39 26.58 1.79
CA GLY A 138 -22.37 26.83 2.86
C GLY A 138 -22.81 25.60 3.65
N GLU A 139 -22.33 24.41 3.32
CA GLU A 139 -22.58 23.18 4.07
C GLU A 139 -21.55 22.99 5.19
N LYS A 140 -22.03 22.66 6.39
CA LYS A 140 -21.17 22.45 7.57
C LYS A 140 -20.56 21.05 7.55
N TYR A 141 -19.24 20.99 7.66
CA TYR A 141 -18.48 19.76 7.92
C TYR A 141 -17.69 19.90 9.23
N THR A 142 -17.41 18.76 9.88
CA THR A 142 -16.39 18.70 10.93
C THR A 142 -15.22 17.84 10.43
N VAL A 143 -14.04 18.44 10.26
CA VAL A 143 -12.82 17.71 9.94
C VAL A 143 -12.24 17.13 11.23
N ILE A 144 -11.99 15.83 11.24
CA ILE A 144 -11.33 15.10 12.32
C ILE A 144 -9.90 14.83 11.87
N GLY A 145 -8.94 15.53 12.47
CA GLY A 145 -7.51 15.35 12.23
C GLY A 145 -6.95 14.26 13.14
N ILE A 146 -6.31 13.24 12.56
CA ILE A 146 -5.81 12.06 13.27
C ILE A 146 -4.31 11.89 13.00
N GLY A 147 -3.47 12.17 13.99
CA GLY A 147 -2.03 11.98 13.94
C GLY A 147 -1.62 10.66 14.61
N LEU A 148 -1.07 9.74 13.84
CA LEU A 148 -0.59 8.44 14.33
C LEU A 148 0.93 8.47 14.53
N ARG A 149 1.39 8.10 15.72
CA ARG A 149 2.81 8.19 16.07
C ARG A 149 3.66 7.24 15.22
N GLY A 150 4.62 7.82 14.52
CA GLY A 150 5.54 7.13 13.61
C GLY A 150 7.02 7.27 13.96
N CYS A 151 7.40 7.80 15.13
CA CYS A 151 8.78 7.85 15.61
C CYS A 151 8.87 7.82 17.15
N GLY A 152 10.06 7.52 17.70
CA GLY A 152 10.26 7.43 19.14
C GLY A 152 9.53 6.26 19.81
N TYR A 153 9.38 5.15 19.08
CA TYR A 153 8.56 3.98 19.43
C TYR A 153 9.23 2.97 20.40
N TYR A 154 10.54 3.06 20.69
CA TYR A 154 11.23 2.17 21.64
C TYR A 154 10.85 0.68 21.46
N ALA A 155 10.26 0.04 22.48
CA ALA A 155 9.89 -1.36 22.47
C ALA A 155 8.70 -1.66 21.53
N GLU A 156 7.91 -0.66 21.13
CA GLU A 156 6.86 -0.82 20.12
C GLU A 156 7.45 -1.40 18.84
N TRP A 157 8.68 -1.06 18.45
CA TRP A 157 9.33 -1.54 17.23
C TRP A 157 9.26 -3.06 17.05
N ALA A 158 9.28 -3.84 18.14
CA ALA A 158 9.13 -5.30 18.04
C ALA A 158 7.75 -5.77 17.51
N GLY A 159 6.74 -4.90 17.55
CA GLY A 159 5.46 -5.12 16.86
C GLY A 159 5.61 -5.16 15.34
N ASP A 160 6.62 -4.50 14.76
CA ASP A 160 6.89 -4.52 13.31
C ASP A 160 7.42 -5.88 12.85
N LEU A 161 7.94 -6.68 13.79
CA LEU A 161 8.33 -8.07 13.57
C LEU A 161 7.14 -9.02 13.71
N ASN A 162 6.00 -8.58 14.24
CA ASN A 162 4.85 -9.44 14.52
C ASN A 162 3.99 -9.67 13.27
N VAL A 163 4.50 -10.51 12.37
CA VAL A 163 3.92 -10.80 11.06
C VAL A 163 2.64 -11.63 11.16
N GLY A 164 2.54 -12.49 12.17
CA GLY A 164 1.42 -13.44 12.30
C GLY A 164 1.50 -14.60 11.30
N LEU A 165 0.62 -15.58 11.45
CA LEU A 165 0.62 -16.80 10.63
C LEU A 165 -0.24 -16.72 9.37
N GLU A 166 -1.28 -15.88 9.36
CA GLU A 166 -2.25 -15.72 8.27
C GLU A 166 -2.91 -14.34 8.34
N GLY A 167 -3.58 -13.92 7.25
CA GLY A 167 -4.29 -12.65 7.16
C GLY A 167 -3.38 -11.42 7.29
N ASP A 168 -3.92 -10.36 7.87
CA ASP A 168 -3.22 -9.09 8.09
C ASP A 168 -1.94 -9.24 8.95
N HIS A 169 -1.02 -8.30 8.80
CA HIS A 169 0.16 -8.21 9.66
C HIS A 169 -0.28 -7.90 11.09
N THR A 170 -0.04 -8.84 12.03
CA THR A 170 -0.62 -8.78 13.37
C THR A 170 -0.21 -7.51 14.13
N GLY A 171 1.05 -7.08 14.03
CA GLY A 171 1.50 -5.84 14.66
C GLY A 171 0.83 -4.58 14.11
N PHE A 172 0.54 -4.54 12.81
CA PHE A 172 -0.09 -3.37 12.18
C PHE A 172 -1.61 -3.40 12.36
N ALA A 173 -2.22 -4.59 12.46
CA ALA A 173 -3.61 -4.75 12.88
C ALA A 173 -3.85 -4.20 14.29
N ILE A 174 -2.92 -4.37 15.24
CA ILE A 174 -3.00 -3.75 16.58
C ILE A 174 -3.04 -2.22 16.46
N CYS A 175 -2.23 -1.63 15.57
CA CYS A 175 -2.21 -0.19 15.34
C CYS A 175 -3.56 0.30 14.81
N ARG A 176 -4.11 -0.38 13.79
CA ARG A 176 -5.47 -0.14 13.25
C ARG A 176 -6.53 -0.19 14.33
N ASP A 177 -6.56 -1.29 15.10
CA ASP A 177 -7.62 -1.53 16.08
C ASP A 177 -7.56 -0.49 17.21
N THR A 178 -6.35 -0.10 17.62
CA THR A 178 -6.14 0.96 18.62
C THR A 178 -6.63 2.32 18.11
N ALA A 179 -6.26 2.70 16.88
CA ALA A 179 -6.69 3.97 16.29
C ALA A 179 -8.19 4.03 16.04
N LEU A 180 -8.79 2.95 15.53
CA LEU A 180 -10.22 2.86 15.29
C LEU A 180 -11.02 2.94 16.60
N ALA A 181 -10.57 2.24 17.65
CA ALA A 181 -11.21 2.31 18.97
C ALA A 181 -11.13 3.73 19.53
N PHE A 182 -9.97 4.38 19.45
CA PHE A 182 -9.79 5.74 19.96
C PHE A 182 -10.62 6.77 19.18
N LEU A 183 -10.73 6.65 17.85
CA LEU A 183 -11.61 7.50 17.04
C LEU A 183 -13.08 7.37 17.45
N LYS A 184 -13.55 6.13 17.66
CA LYS A 184 -14.93 5.86 18.10
C LYS A 184 -15.20 6.44 19.49
N ASP A 185 -14.25 6.28 20.42
CA ASP A 185 -14.35 6.82 21.77
C ASP A 185 -14.34 8.36 21.76
N TYR A 186 -13.48 8.98 20.95
CA TYR A 186 -13.43 10.43 20.76
C TYR A 186 -14.79 10.96 20.27
N LEU A 187 -15.35 10.38 19.20
CA LEU A 187 -16.66 10.80 18.67
C LEU A 187 -17.82 10.53 19.65
N ALA A 188 -17.72 9.49 20.48
CA ALA A 188 -18.72 9.22 21.52
C ALA A 188 -18.67 10.24 22.66
N LYS A 189 -17.48 10.77 22.99
CA LYS A 189 -17.25 11.79 24.02
C LYS A 189 -17.65 13.19 23.54
N HIS A 190 -17.34 13.51 22.29
CA HIS A 190 -17.63 14.80 21.64
C HIS A 190 -19.01 14.80 20.98
N THR A 191 -20.06 14.72 21.80
CA THR A 191 -21.45 14.63 21.32
C THR A 191 -21.94 15.84 20.51
N GLU A 192 -21.23 16.97 20.58
CA GLU A 192 -21.41 18.17 19.77
C GLU A 192 -20.98 18.01 18.31
N ILE A 193 -20.16 16.99 18.00
CA ILE A 193 -19.80 16.62 16.63
C ILE A 193 -20.96 15.81 16.05
N THR A 194 -21.68 16.44 15.12
CA THR A 194 -22.88 15.85 14.50
C THR A 194 -22.94 16.16 13.01
N GLY A 195 -23.56 15.29 12.23
CA GLY A 195 -23.73 15.46 10.79
C GLY A 195 -22.48 15.05 10.00
N LYS A 196 -22.22 15.72 8.88
CA LYS A 196 -21.14 15.36 7.97
C LYS A 196 -19.76 15.57 8.61
N VAL A 197 -18.93 14.54 8.53
CA VAL A 197 -17.54 14.57 8.99
C VAL A 197 -16.58 14.22 7.85
N LYS A 198 -15.39 14.80 7.91
CA LYS A 198 -14.25 14.45 7.06
C LYS A 198 -13.14 13.88 7.93
N LEU A 199 -12.46 12.83 7.49
CA LEU A 199 -11.32 12.28 8.21
C LEU A 199 -10.03 12.65 7.50
N TRP A 200 -9.10 13.25 8.23
CA TRP A 200 -7.77 13.59 7.75
C TRP A 200 -6.75 12.86 8.62
N CYS A 201 -6.07 11.84 8.07
CA CYS A 201 -5.26 10.92 8.86
C CYS A 201 -3.87 10.72 8.27
N THR A 202 -2.88 10.56 9.14
CA THR A 202 -1.50 10.32 8.72
C THR A 202 -0.63 9.61 9.75
N GLY A 203 0.48 9.06 9.25
CA GLY A 203 1.60 8.53 10.02
C GLY A 203 2.81 8.27 9.12
N TYR A 204 3.95 7.98 9.74
CA TYR A 204 5.22 7.63 9.08
C TYR A 204 5.60 6.19 9.41
N SER A 205 6.15 5.42 8.46
CA SER A 205 6.66 4.07 8.72
C SER A 205 5.60 3.17 9.39
N ARG A 206 5.83 2.66 10.60
CA ARG A 206 4.79 1.94 11.38
C ARG A 206 3.49 2.74 11.54
N GLY A 207 3.57 4.05 11.80
CA GLY A 207 2.39 4.93 11.88
C GLY A 207 1.65 5.01 10.54
N ALA A 208 2.38 4.97 9.43
CA ALA A 208 1.81 4.91 8.09
C ALA A 208 1.16 3.54 7.81
N ALA A 209 1.73 2.45 8.31
CA ALA A 209 1.08 1.12 8.29
C ALA A 209 -0.25 1.17 9.05
N GLY A 210 -0.26 1.76 10.26
CA GLY A 210 -1.47 1.99 11.04
C GLY A 210 -2.50 2.85 10.31
N THR A 211 -2.04 3.89 9.60
CA THR A 211 -2.90 4.77 8.78
C THR A 211 -3.53 3.99 7.64
N ASN A 212 -2.74 3.24 6.87
CA ASN A 212 -3.19 2.43 5.74
C ASN A 212 -4.24 1.40 6.19
N MET A 213 -3.94 0.68 7.27
CA MET A 213 -4.83 -0.35 7.84
C MET A 213 -6.10 0.25 8.45
N LEU A 214 -6.03 1.44 9.06
CA LEU A 214 -7.18 2.19 9.54
C LEU A 214 -8.08 2.64 8.39
N GLY A 215 -7.48 3.15 7.31
CA GLY A 215 -8.21 3.55 6.10
C GLY A 215 -9.04 2.41 5.54
N GLY A 216 -8.40 1.25 5.28
CA GLY A 216 -9.09 0.07 4.79
C GLY A 216 -10.26 -0.38 5.70
N ALA A 217 -10.06 -0.32 7.03
CA ALA A 217 -11.13 -0.64 7.97
C ALA A 217 -12.29 0.36 7.98
N ILE A 218 -12.01 1.64 7.73
CA ILE A 218 -13.03 2.68 7.62
C ILE A 218 -13.81 2.50 6.33
N ASP A 219 -13.15 2.23 5.21
CA ASP A 219 -13.81 1.95 3.95
C ASP A 219 -14.66 0.67 4.02
N ASP A 220 -14.20 -0.37 4.70
CA ASP A 220 -15.01 -1.58 4.97
C ASP A 220 -16.27 -1.26 5.77
N ILE A 221 -16.17 -0.37 6.77
CA ILE A 221 -17.33 0.12 7.53
C ILE A 221 -18.28 0.87 6.62
N ILE A 222 -17.79 1.73 5.72
CA ILE A 222 -18.62 2.49 4.78
C ILE A 222 -19.30 1.55 3.77
N ALA A 223 -18.54 0.63 3.17
CA ALA A 223 -19.04 -0.35 2.18
C ALA A 223 -20.15 -1.24 2.75
N SER A 224 -20.06 -1.60 4.02
CA SER A 224 -21.06 -2.41 4.71
C SER A 224 -22.28 -1.62 5.21
N GLY A 225 -22.33 -0.30 4.98
CA GLY A 225 -23.38 0.59 5.49
C GLY A 225 -23.29 0.81 7.01
N GLY A 226 -22.14 0.55 7.60
CA GLY A 226 -21.83 0.81 9.00
C GLY A 226 -21.57 2.28 9.29
N SER A 227 -21.26 2.58 10.55
CA SER A 227 -20.89 3.94 10.97
C SER A 227 -19.76 3.92 11.99
N ILE A 228 -18.93 4.97 11.96
CA ILE A 228 -17.87 5.23 12.93
C ILE A 228 -18.38 5.94 14.20
N GLY A 229 -19.62 6.44 14.21
CA GLY A 229 -20.18 7.14 15.37
C GLY A 229 -21.67 7.41 15.23
N LYS A 230 -22.39 7.46 16.35
CA LYS A 230 -23.86 7.47 16.34
C LYS A 230 -24.49 8.69 15.66
N ASN A 231 -23.83 9.84 15.72
CA ASN A 231 -24.40 11.12 15.27
C ASN A 231 -23.66 11.71 14.05
N VAL A 232 -22.77 10.93 13.42
CA VAL A 232 -21.94 11.40 12.32
C VAL A 232 -22.22 10.65 11.03
N GLU A 233 -22.04 11.35 9.92
CA GLU A 233 -22.16 10.84 8.56
C GLU A 233 -20.79 10.98 7.88
N LEU A 234 -20.21 9.86 7.46
CA LEU A 234 -18.94 9.82 6.74
C LEU A 234 -19.17 9.18 5.37
N SER A 235 -18.74 9.88 4.31
CA SER A 235 -18.65 9.35 2.94
C SER A 235 -17.22 8.86 2.66
N ALA A 236 -17.06 7.92 1.73
CA ALA A 236 -15.74 7.53 1.25
C ALA A 236 -15.02 8.69 0.52
N ASP A 237 -15.78 9.62 -0.06
CA ASP A 237 -15.26 10.88 -0.64
C ASP A 237 -14.65 11.83 0.40
N ASP A 238 -14.96 11.61 1.68
CA ASP A 238 -14.59 12.49 2.80
C ASP A 238 -13.44 11.90 3.66
N VAL A 239 -12.68 10.95 3.09
CA VAL A 239 -11.54 10.27 3.72
C VAL A 239 -10.24 10.70 3.03
N TYR A 240 -9.35 11.36 3.76
CA TYR A 240 -8.11 11.94 3.26
C TYR A 240 -6.91 11.32 3.99
N PHE A 241 -6.50 10.13 3.57
CA PHE A 241 -5.49 9.34 4.27
C PHE A 241 -4.17 9.38 3.52
N TYR A 242 -3.15 9.98 4.11
CA TYR A 242 -1.81 10.07 3.53
C TYR A 242 -0.80 9.33 4.40
N CYS A 243 -0.22 8.28 3.84
CA CYS A 243 0.63 7.34 4.54
C CYS A 243 2.07 7.48 4.03
N TYR A 244 3.04 7.88 4.86
CA TYR A 244 4.42 8.12 4.41
C TYR A 244 5.33 6.93 4.71
N GLU A 245 5.95 6.40 3.66
CA GLU A 245 6.77 5.19 3.69
C GLU A 245 6.14 4.04 4.49
N PRO A 246 4.86 3.69 4.24
CA PRO A 246 4.25 2.57 4.97
C PRO A 246 5.03 1.29 4.66
N PRO A 247 5.24 0.35 5.58
CA PRO A 247 5.41 -1.05 5.22
C PRO A 247 4.08 -1.63 4.74
N MET A 248 4.13 -2.77 4.04
CA MET A 248 2.91 -3.52 3.69
C MET A 248 2.33 -4.20 4.94
N GLY A 249 1.03 -4.47 4.96
CA GLY A 249 0.39 -5.05 6.14
C GLY A 249 -1.01 -5.60 5.96
N ALA A 250 -1.70 -5.23 4.89
CA ALA A 250 -3.01 -5.75 4.57
C ALA A 250 -2.90 -7.16 3.99
N ASP A 251 -3.86 -8.04 4.28
CA ASP A 251 -4.02 -9.27 3.51
C ASP A 251 -4.23 -8.93 2.03
N VAL A 252 -3.40 -9.49 1.14
CA VAL A 252 -3.47 -9.23 -0.31
C VAL A 252 -4.84 -9.58 -0.90
N ASN A 253 -5.63 -10.44 -0.25
CA ASN A 253 -6.97 -10.81 -0.70
C ASN A 253 -8.05 -9.77 -0.34
N LYS A 254 -7.72 -8.75 0.46
CA LYS A 254 -8.66 -7.69 0.88
C LYS A 254 -8.47 -6.37 0.15
N ILE A 255 -7.36 -6.21 -0.58
CA ILE A 255 -7.01 -4.98 -1.29
C ILE A 255 -7.58 -4.97 -2.71
N GLY A 256 -7.34 -3.90 -3.48
CA GLY A 256 -7.64 -3.85 -4.92
C GLY A 256 -9.04 -3.33 -5.30
N SER A 257 -9.95 -3.15 -4.34
CA SER A 257 -11.21 -2.43 -4.59
C SER A 257 -10.96 -0.93 -4.73
N SER A 258 -11.65 -0.29 -5.67
CA SER A 258 -11.54 1.16 -5.89
C SER A 258 -12.05 2.00 -4.71
N ILE A 259 -12.82 1.41 -3.79
CA ILE A 259 -13.26 2.11 -2.58
C ILE A 259 -12.07 2.61 -1.75
N TYR A 260 -10.94 1.89 -1.76
CA TYR A 260 -9.74 2.21 -0.99
C TYR A 260 -8.87 3.30 -1.62
N ASN A 261 -9.19 3.79 -2.82
CA ASN A 261 -8.33 4.71 -3.56
C ASN A 261 -8.19 6.11 -2.92
N ASN A 262 -8.96 6.37 -1.86
CA ASN A 262 -8.87 7.54 -0.97
C ASN A 262 -7.72 7.42 0.08
N ILE A 263 -7.00 6.30 0.06
CA ILE A 263 -5.78 6.05 0.83
C ILE A 263 -4.59 6.23 -0.11
N HIS A 264 -3.75 7.22 0.17
CA HIS A 264 -2.58 7.57 -0.62
C HIS A 264 -1.31 7.17 0.13
N ASN A 265 -0.54 6.22 -0.42
CA ASN A 265 0.72 5.76 0.14
C ASN A 265 1.88 6.47 -0.57
N ILE A 266 2.61 7.35 0.10
CA ILE A 266 3.80 7.98 -0.45
C ILE A 266 4.99 7.05 -0.20
N VAL A 267 5.61 6.56 -1.27
CA VAL A 267 6.59 5.47 -1.23
C VAL A 267 7.92 5.92 -1.83
N ASN A 268 9.01 5.76 -1.08
CA ASN A 268 10.36 5.89 -1.62
C ASN A 268 10.82 4.55 -2.19
N TYR A 269 11.00 4.44 -3.51
CA TYR A 269 11.43 3.17 -4.15
C TYR A 269 12.77 2.64 -3.62
N ASN A 270 13.63 3.53 -3.13
CA ASN A 270 14.94 3.19 -2.56
C ASN A 270 14.88 2.84 -1.07
N ASP A 271 13.73 2.94 -0.43
CA ASP A 271 13.53 2.56 0.97
C ASP A 271 13.27 1.04 1.09
N LEU A 272 13.92 0.40 2.06
CA LEU A 272 13.71 -1.01 2.38
C LEU A 272 12.43 -1.21 3.21
N VAL A 273 12.03 -0.23 4.04
CA VAL A 273 10.87 -0.36 4.94
C VAL A 273 9.57 -0.54 4.15
N VAL A 274 9.43 0.16 3.03
CA VAL A 274 8.29 0.00 2.13
C VAL A 274 8.20 -1.39 1.47
N LYS A 275 9.23 -2.23 1.59
CA LYS A 275 9.26 -3.60 1.06
C LYS A 275 9.10 -4.66 2.15
N VAL A 276 8.91 -4.25 3.41
CA VAL A 276 8.62 -5.15 4.54
C VAL A 276 7.24 -5.78 4.35
N ALA A 277 7.14 -7.06 4.74
CA ALA A 277 5.97 -7.90 4.54
C ALA A 277 5.56 -7.95 3.05
N PRO A 278 6.39 -8.50 2.15
CA PRO A 278 6.14 -8.42 0.71
C PRO A 278 4.95 -9.26 0.25
N GLU A 279 4.48 -8.99 -0.96
CA GLU A 279 3.37 -9.68 -1.61
C GLU A 279 3.54 -11.21 -1.68
N CYS A 280 4.76 -11.71 -1.90
CA CYS A 280 5.03 -13.14 -1.89
C CYS A 280 4.76 -13.83 -0.53
N MET A 281 4.55 -13.05 0.54
CA MET A 281 4.10 -13.50 1.87
C MET A 281 2.60 -13.26 2.12
N GLY A 282 1.84 -12.85 1.11
CA GLY A 282 0.40 -12.64 1.17
C GLY A 282 -0.03 -11.26 1.67
N PHE A 283 0.83 -10.25 1.52
CA PHE A 283 0.61 -8.91 2.04
C PHE A 283 0.57 -7.84 0.96
N GLY A 284 -0.14 -6.76 1.21
CA GLY A 284 -0.10 -5.55 0.38
C GLY A 284 -0.49 -4.31 1.16
N ARG A 285 -0.93 -3.29 0.45
CA ARG A 285 -1.45 -2.03 0.99
C ARG A 285 -2.84 -1.79 0.44
N TYR A 286 -3.68 -1.17 1.26
CA TYR A 286 -4.89 -0.53 0.73
C TYR A 286 -4.52 0.72 -0.08
N GLY A 287 -5.34 1.08 -1.06
CA GLY A 287 -5.24 2.33 -1.82
C GLY A 287 -4.15 2.38 -2.88
N VAL A 288 -3.65 3.60 -3.13
CA VAL A 288 -2.79 3.95 -4.27
C VAL A 288 -1.38 4.29 -3.79
N ASP A 289 -0.38 3.66 -4.39
CA ASP A 289 1.03 3.99 -4.17
C ASP A 289 1.48 5.13 -5.09
N HIS A 290 2.00 6.19 -4.47
CA HIS A 290 2.58 7.39 -5.06
C HIS A 290 4.09 7.37 -4.85
N VAL A 291 4.86 7.11 -5.90
CA VAL A 291 6.30 6.84 -5.78
C VAL A 291 7.16 8.07 -6.02
N LEU A 292 7.98 8.39 -5.01
CA LEU A 292 8.95 9.49 -5.06
C LEU A 292 9.99 9.26 -6.17
N PRO A 293 10.60 10.35 -6.70
CA PRO A 293 11.55 10.24 -7.80
C PRO A 293 12.72 9.28 -7.51
N SER A 294 13.12 8.51 -8.52
CA SER A 294 14.29 7.64 -8.44
C SER A 294 15.01 7.50 -9.77
N ALA A 295 16.32 7.25 -9.71
CA ALA A 295 17.14 7.00 -10.91
C ALA A 295 16.63 5.84 -11.79
N LYS A 296 15.79 4.96 -11.24
CA LYS A 296 15.20 3.83 -11.95
C LYS A 296 13.90 4.20 -12.69
N LEU A 297 13.11 5.10 -12.10
CA LEU A 297 11.72 5.35 -12.50
C LEU A 297 11.55 6.70 -13.21
N ASP A 298 12.61 7.49 -13.33
CA ASP A 298 12.58 8.86 -13.83
C ASP A 298 13.68 9.13 -14.86
N ASP A 299 13.28 9.44 -16.08
CA ASP A 299 14.23 9.85 -17.13
C ASP A 299 14.89 11.21 -16.83
N ASN A 300 14.20 12.08 -16.09
CA ASN A 300 14.67 13.40 -15.65
C ASN A 300 15.16 13.42 -14.19
N TYR A 301 15.52 12.27 -13.62
CA TYR A 301 15.87 12.13 -12.20
C TYR A 301 16.91 13.14 -11.70
N ASP A 302 17.96 13.40 -12.48
CA ASP A 302 19.04 14.29 -12.06
C ASP A 302 18.58 15.75 -11.85
N VAL A 303 17.55 16.19 -12.59
CA VAL A 303 16.94 17.52 -12.39
C VAL A 303 16.13 17.52 -11.10
N LEU A 304 15.19 16.57 -10.97
CA LEU A 304 14.34 16.44 -9.78
C LEU A 304 15.17 16.31 -8.49
N LYS A 305 16.26 15.52 -8.54
CA LYS A 305 17.19 15.37 -7.43
C LYS A 305 17.92 16.66 -7.09
N ALA A 306 18.33 17.45 -8.10
CA ALA A 306 19.00 18.71 -7.84
C ALA A 306 18.08 19.69 -7.09
N ASP A 307 16.82 19.79 -7.50
CA ASP A 307 15.81 20.62 -6.85
C ASP A 307 15.53 20.13 -5.41
N MET A 308 15.40 18.82 -5.22
CA MET A 308 15.25 18.24 -3.89
C MET A 308 16.47 18.53 -3.00
N LEU A 309 17.69 18.43 -3.51
CA LEU A 309 18.90 18.68 -2.75
C LEU A 309 19.03 20.16 -2.32
N GLU A 310 18.48 21.10 -3.09
CA GLU A 310 18.38 22.50 -2.69
C GLU A 310 17.53 22.63 -1.42
N VAL A 311 16.33 22.01 -1.41
CA VAL A 311 15.47 21.96 -0.22
C VAL A 311 16.14 21.22 0.94
N PHE A 312 16.71 20.04 0.68
CA PHE A 312 17.38 19.21 1.69
C PHE A 312 18.48 19.98 2.40
N SER A 313 19.25 20.80 1.67
CA SER A 313 20.32 21.63 2.23
C SER A 313 19.84 22.73 3.18
N THR A 314 18.53 23.04 3.18
CA THR A 314 17.94 24.05 4.06
C THR A 314 17.61 23.51 5.46
N PHE A 315 17.48 22.19 5.62
CA PHE A 315 17.31 21.59 6.94
C PHE A 315 18.63 21.66 7.70
N GLU A 316 18.61 22.25 8.90
CA GLU A 316 19.78 22.29 9.77
C GLU A 316 20.29 20.87 10.03
N ASN A 317 21.59 20.62 9.84
CA ASN A 317 22.21 19.30 10.00
C ASN A 317 21.54 18.17 9.19
N ALA A 318 20.94 18.47 8.03
CA ALA A 318 20.34 17.47 7.13
C ALA A 318 21.24 16.28 6.78
N GLY A 319 22.55 16.41 7.00
CA GLY A 319 23.51 15.36 6.76
C GLY A 319 23.87 15.23 5.29
N THR A 320 24.35 14.05 4.90
CA THR A 320 24.79 13.77 3.52
C THR A 320 23.81 12.89 2.77
N TYR A 321 23.46 13.28 1.55
CA TYR A 321 22.73 12.40 0.64
C TYR A 321 23.61 11.21 0.20
N ARG A 322 23.13 9.98 0.38
CA ARG A 322 23.94 8.74 0.22
C ARG A 322 23.35 7.69 -0.73
N ILE A 323 22.10 7.81 -1.16
CA ILE A 323 21.38 6.76 -1.89
C ILE A 323 22.08 6.39 -3.22
N ASP A 324 22.47 7.39 -4.01
CA ASP A 324 23.14 7.17 -5.30
C ASP A 324 24.58 6.63 -5.17
N ASN A 325 25.14 6.56 -3.96
CA ASN A 325 26.47 5.99 -3.72
C ASN A 325 26.48 4.46 -3.63
N PHE A 326 25.34 3.81 -3.91
CA PHE A 326 25.16 2.36 -3.81
C PHE A 326 26.19 1.57 -4.64
N LYS A 327 26.73 0.49 -4.06
CA LYS A 327 27.72 -0.39 -4.71
C LYS A 327 27.40 -1.86 -4.53
N TYR A 328 27.40 -2.60 -5.63
CA TYR A 328 27.24 -4.06 -5.58
C TYR A 328 28.53 -4.77 -5.14
N VAL A 329 28.42 -5.66 -4.15
CA VAL A 329 29.55 -6.42 -3.58
C VAL A 329 29.33 -7.92 -3.77
N THR A 330 30.36 -8.64 -4.20
CA THR A 330 30.32 -10.11 -4.30
C THR A 330 31.22 -10.80 -3.29
N VAL A 331 30.84 -12.03 -2.94
CA VAL A 331 31.56 -12.91 -2.02
C VAL A 331 32.28 -14.00 -2.81
N THR A 332 33.61 -13.99 -2.81
CA THR A 332 34.41 -15.06 -3.40
C THR A 332 34.55 -16.23 -2.41
N PRO A 333 33.97 -17.41 -2.67
CA PRO A 333 34.09 -18.55 -1.76
C PRO A 333 35.56 -18.97 -1.59
N LYS A 334 35.95 -19.33 -0.35
CA LYS A 334 37.30 -19.83 0.02
C LYS A 334 38.46 -18.84 -0.18
N ALA A 335 38.19 -17.56 -0.44
CA ALA A 335 39.22 -16.52 -0.44
C ALA A 335 39.68 -16.18 0.99
N THR A 336 40.82 -15.49 1.11
CA THR A 336 41.25 -14.88 2.38
C THR A 336 40.30 -13.76 2.77
N ILE A 337 40.20 -13.42 4.07
CA ILE A 337 39.31 -12.36 4.58
C ILE A 337 39.49 -11.05 3.79
N SER A 338 40.74 -10.64 3.52
CA SER A 338 41.06 -9.42 2.74
C SER A 338 40.58 -9.43 1.28
N LYS A 339 40.27 -10.60 0.73
CA LYS A 339 39.87 -10.82 -0.67
C LYS A 339 38.47 -11.41 -0.81
N ILE A 340 37.79 -11.68 0.30
CA ILE A 340 36.50 -12.38 0.30
C ILE A 340 35.41 -11.48 -0.26
N LEU A 341 35.49 -10.18 -0.02
CA LEU A 341 34.60 -9.16 -0.57
C LEU A 341 35.27 -8.51 -1.77
N ASN A 342 34.53 -8.36 -2.86
CA ASN A 342 35.01 -7.70 -4.06
C ASN A 342 33.93 -6.73 -4.57
N LEU A 343 34.32 -5.49 -4.84
CA LEU A 343 33.47 -4.58 -5.60
C LEU A 343 33.37 -5.10 -7.02
N LYS A 344 32.14 -5.28 -7.51
CA LYS A 344 31.93 -5.77 -8.86
C LYS A 344 31.82 -4.59 -9.83
N ASN A 345 32.96 -4.23 -10.43
CA ASN A 345 33.02 -3.19 -11.46
C ASN A 345 32.15 -3.59 -12.67
N GLY A 346 31.42 -2.63 -13.24
CA GLY A 346 30.62 -2.82 -14.45
C GLY A 346 29.19 -3.36 -14.23
N ILE A 347 28.77 -3.59 -12.99
CA ILE A 347 27.34 -3.69 -12.68
C ILE A 347 26.82 -2.28 -12.39
N THR A 348 25.86 -1.83 -13.20
CA THR A 348 25.05 -0.65 -12.94
C THR A 348 23.73 -1.15 -12.35
N MET A 349 23.53 -0.96 -11.04
CA MET A 349 22.31 -1.34 -10.32
C MET A 349 22.04 -0.26 -9.30
N THR A 350 20.81 0.25 -9.28
CA THR A 350 20.38 1.22 -8.26
C THR A 350 20.10 0.52 -6.93
N GLN A 351 20.02 1.29 -5.85
CA GLN A 351 19.62 0.78 -4.54
C GLN A 351 18.26 0.08 -4.59
N GLY A 352 17.24 0.73 -5.16
CA GLY A 352 15.90 0.14 -5.30
C GLY A 352 15.88 -1.18 -6.07
N GLU A 353 16.61 -1.28 -7.19
CA GLU A 353 16.73 -2.54 -7.96
C GLU A 353 17.38 -3.67 -7.14
N PHE A 354 18.39 -3.33 -6.34
CA PHE A 354 18.99 -4.29 -5.42
C PHE A 354 18.00 -4.76 -4.37
N LEU A 355 17.24 -3.84 -3.78
CA LEU A 355 16.28 -4.15 -2.73
C LEU A 355 15.17 -5.07 -3.24
N ASP A 356 14.63 -4.84 -4.45
CA ASP A 356 13.65 -5.74 -5.08
C ASP A 356 14.20 -7.16 -5.18
N ARG A 357 15.42 -7.30 -5.72
CA ARG A 357 16.07 -8.60 -5.85
C ARG A 357 16.33 -9.23 -4.48
N PHE A 358 16.81 -8.46 -3.51
CA PHE A 358 17.17 -8.98 -2.19
C PHE A 358 15.92 -9.47 -1.45
N VAL A 359 14.85 -8.67 -1.39
CA VAL A 359 13.59 -9.02 -0.74
C VAL A 359 12.97 -10.25 -1.40
N GLN A 360 12.91 -10.27 -2.74
CA GLN A 360 12.40 -11.44 -3.46
C GLN A 360 13.17 -12.72 -3.08
N LYS A 361 14.50 -12.69 -3.10
CA LYS A 361 15.33 -13.87 -2.75
C LYS A 361 15.19 -14.25 -1.27
N LEU A 362 15.12 -13.26 -0.37
CA LEU A 362 14.96 -13.49 1.06
C LEU A 362 13.68 -14.30 1.34
N PHE A 363 12.59 -14.00 0.65
CA PHE A 363 11.29 -14.64 0.90
C PHE A 363 10.92 -15.78 -0.07
N THR A 364 11.79 -16.10 -1.04
CA THR A 364 11.62 -17.26 -1.93
C THR A 364 12.70 -18.32 -1.79
N GLU A 365 13.87 -17.98 -1.24
CA GLU A 365 15.00 -18.91 -1.07
C GLU A 365 15.41 -19.13 0.39
N VAL A 366 15.21 -18.14 1.27
CA VAL A 366 15.59 -18.22 2.69
C VAL A 366 14.38 -18.57 3.55
N PHE A 367 13.36 -17.70 3.57
CA PHE A 367 12.12 -17.90 4.32
C PHE A 367 11.02 -18.21 3.32
N THR A 368 10.84 -19.48 2.97
CA THR A 368 9.89 -19.86 1.90
C THR A 368 8.45 -20.00 2.39
N LYS A 369 8.24 -19.84 3.69
CA LYS A 369 6.93 -19.92 4.35
C LYS A 369 6.81 -18.85 5.42
N ARG A 370 5.62 -18.26 5.54
CA ARG A 370 5.28 -17.28 6.58
C ARG A 370 5.54 -17.82 7.99
N ALA A 371 5.31 -19.10 8.25
CA ALA A 371 5.62 -19.74 9.52
C ALA A 371 7.12 -19.72 9.91
N GLU A 372 8.03 -19.71 8.93
CA GLU A 372 9.47 -19.59 9.21
C GLU A 372 9.86 -18.16 9.64
N VAL A 373 9.20 -17.16 9.02
CA VAL A 373 9.33 -15.75 9.43
C VAL A 373 8.75 -15.57 10.83
N TYR A 374 7.58 -16.14 11.08
CA TYR A 374 6.92 -16.14 12.39
C TYR A 374 7.78 -16.77 13.49
N ALA A 375 8.49 -17.86 13.21
CA ALA A 375 9.42 -18.43 14.19
C ALA A 375 10.63 -17.49 14.45
N ALA A 376 11.17 -16.87 13.40
CA ALA A 376 12.35 -16.01 13.50
C ALA A 376 12.07 -14.66 14.17
N GLN A 377 10.84 -14.12 14.09
CA GLN A 377 10.50 -12.85 14.75
C GLN A 377 10.57 -12.93 16.29
N ASP A 378 10.17 -14.06 16.87
CA ASP A 378 10.15 -14.23 18.33
C ASP A 378 11.58 -14.29 18.84
N ASP A 379 12.43 -15.04 18.14
CA ASP A 379 13.88 -15.12 18.38
C ASP A 379 14.56 -13.74 18.34
N ILE A 380 14.22 -12.87 17.38
CA ILE A 380 14.78 -11.51 17.28
C ILE A 380 14.21 -10.60 18.37
N SER A 381 12.90 -10.70 18.63
CA SER A 381 12.22 -9.92 19.66
C SER A 381 12.79 -10.19 21.05
N GLU A 382 13.14 -11.44 21.36
CA GLU A 382 13.76 -11.84 22.63
C GLU A 382 15.17 -11.27 22.85
N ILE A 383 15.88 -10.87 21.79
CA ILE A 383 17.18 -10.20 21.88
C ILE A 383 17.00 -8.71 22.11
N VAL A 384 16.15 -8.11 21.29
CA VAL A 384 16.02 -6.65 21.18
C VAL A 384 15.22 -6.07 22.35
N LEU A 385 14.12 -6.72 22.74
CA LEU A 385 13.21 -6.20 23.75
C LEU A 385 13.82 -6.06 25.15
N PRO A 386 14.59 -7.04 25.68
CA PRO A 386 15.20 -6.89 26.99
C PRO A 386 16.22 -5.74 27.02
N LEU A 387 16.96 -5.54 25.93
CA LEU A 387 17.97 -4.48 25.84
C LEU A 387 17.32 -3.10 25.74
N ILE A 388 16.36 -2.91 24.83
CA ILE A 388 15.60 -1.65 24.71
C ILE A 388 14.85 -1.33 26.01
N GLY A 389 14.19 -2.31 26.59
CA GLY A 389 13.36 -2.09 27.79
C GLY A 389 14.18 -1.80 29.05
N THR A 390 15.34 -2.45 29.21
CA THR A 390 16.17 -2.32 30.43
C THR A 390 17.20 -1.20 30.32
N TYR A 391 17.77 -0.98 29.13
CA TYR A 391 18.84 0.00 28.89
C TYR A 391 18.47 1.00 27.78
N PRO A 392 17.32 1.67 27.90
CA PRO A 392 16.82 2.50 26.83
C PRO A 392 17.73 3.71 26.51
N ASP A 393 18.46 4.24 27.49
CA ASP A 393 19.34 5.40 27.29
C ASP A 393 20.67 4.99 26.63
N GLN A 394 21.10 3.73 26.83
CA GLN A 394 22.29 3.15 26.21
C GLN A 394 21.99 2.53 24.84
N TRP A 395 20.72 2.25 24.52
CA TRP A 395 20.31 1.51 23.34
C TRP A 395 20.86 2.12 22.04
N ASP A 396 20.67 3.42 21.82
CA ASP A 396 21.12 4.08 20.58
C ASP A 396 22.64 4.00 20.43
N THR A 397 23.37 4.14 21.54
CA THR A 397 24.83 4.01 21.56
C THR A 397 25.25 2.58 21.26
N PHE A 398 24.58 1.59 21.85
CA PHE A 398 24.82 0.17 21.60
C PHE A 398 24.59 -0.18 20.12
N VAL A 399 23.48 0.25 19.53
CA VAL A 399 23.14 -0.01 18.12
C VAL A 399 24.16 0.63 17.17
N ASP A 400 24.58 1.88 17.44
CA ASP A 400 25.61 2.56 16.64
C ASP A 400 26.96 1.81 16.66
N ILE A 401 27.42 1.42 17.86
CA ILE A 401 28.67 0.66 18.02
C ILE A 401 28.57 -0.71 17.34
N LEU A 402 27.47 -1.45 17.59
CA LEU A 402 27.25 -2.76 17.01
C LEU A 402 27.21 -2.68 15.47
N SER A 403 26.56 -1.67 14.89
CA SER A 403 26.47 -1.47 13.45
C SER A 403 27.84 -1.18 12.82
N LYS A 404 28.63 -0.30 13.46
CA LYS A 404 30.02 -0.02 13.05
C LYS A 404 30.92 -1.26 13.15
N ASN A 405 30.76 -2.04 14.21
CA ASN A 405 31.50 -3.28 14.41
C ASN A 405 31.10 -4.33 13.39
N ALA A 406 29.81 -4.50 13.10
CA ALA A 406 29.31 -5.42 12.08
C ALA A 406 29.85 -5.06 10.68
N ALA A 407 29.82 -3.77 10.30
CA ALA A 407 30.34 -3.31 9.02
C ALA A 407 31.86 -3.57 8.87
N LYS A 408 32.66 -3.36 9.92
CA LYS A 408 34.10 -3.66 9.92
C LYS A 408 34.40 -5.16 9.82
N ASN A 409 33.54 -5.99 10.40
CA ASN A 409 33.78 -7.43 10.56
C ASN A 409 33.02 -8.32 9.56
N ILE A 410 32.29 -7.73 8.61
CA ILE A 410 31.46 -8.48 7.66
C ILE A 410 32.25 -9.50 6.83
N GLY A 411 33.46 -9.17 6.38
CA GLY A 411 34.32 -10.10 5.64
C GLY A 411 34.74 -11.31 6.50
N GLU A 412 35.03 -11.08 7.77
CA GLU A 412 35.35 -12.14 8.72
C GLU A 412 34.13 -12.99 9.07
N LEU A 413 32.97 -12.38 9.30
CA LEU A 413 31.71 -13.08 9.53
C LEU A 413 31.38 -14.03 8.37
N ILE A 414 31.45 -13.55 7.12
CA ILE A 414 31.19 -14.37 5.94
C ILE A 414 32.24 -15.48 5.79
N TYR A 415 33.51 -15.17 6.08
CA TYR A 415 34.58 -16.18 6.08
C TYR A 415 34.30 -17.27 7.12
N MET A 416 33.93 -16.89 8.34
CA MET A 416 33.58 -17.79 9.44
C MET A 416 32.42 -18.69 9.04
N ILE A 417 31.31 -18.12 8.55
CA ILE A 417 30.12 -18.88 8.13
C ILE A 417 30.47 -19.92 7.05
N LYS A 418 31.37 -19.58 6.12
CA LYS A 418 31.73 -20.48 5.02
C LYS A 418 32.77 -21.55 5.38
N ASN A 419 33.54 -21.37 6.44
CA ASN A 419 34.74 -22.19 6.69
C ASN A 419 34.85 -22.75 8.11
N LYS A 420 33.98 -22.35 9.05
CA LYS A 420 34.04 -22.70 10.47
C LYS A 420 32.76 -23.39 10.93
N SER A 421 32.81 -23.98 12.10
CA SER A 421 31.63 -24.58 12.73
C SER A 421 30.63 -23.51 13.16
N THR A 422 29.34 -23.85 13.21
CA THR A 422 28.28 -22.98 13.73
C THR A 422 28.63 -22.42 15.12
N GLU A 423 29.26 -23.22 15.97
CA GLU A 423 29.63 -22.81 17.32
C GLU A 423 30.71 -21.71 17.33
N GLU A 424 31.69 -21.81 16.44
CA GLU A 424 32.70 -20.77 16.25
C GLU A 424 32.08 -19.47 15.74
N VAL A 425 31.11 -19.54 14.81
CA VAL A 425 30.38 -18.36 14.32
C VAL A 425 29.56 -17.71 15.45
N VAL A 426 28.85 -18.51 16.25
CA VAL A 426 28.07 -18.02 17.40
C VAL A 426 28.98 -17.35 18.43
N ASN A 427 30.13 -17.93 18.75
CA ASN A 427 31.10 -17.30 19.65
C ASN A 427 31.61 -15.96 19.11
N PHE A 428 31.87 -15.88 17.80
CA PHE A 428 32.30 -14.65 17.15
C PHE A 428 31.26 -13.54 17.26
N VAL A 429 30.00 -13.82 16.92
CA VAL A 429 28.89 -12.85 17.03
C VAL A 429 28.65 -12.45 18.49
N ALA A 430 28.75 -13.40 19.43
CA ALA A 430 28.58 -13.12 20.85
C ALA A 430 29.64 -12.15 21.39
N ASN A 431 30.90 -12.26 20.94
CA ASN A 431 31.94 -11.29 21.31
C ASN A 431 31.65 -9.91 20.73
N LEU A 432 31.24 -9.80 19.47
CA LEU A 432 30.88 -8.50 18.86
C LEU A 432 29.76 -7.80 19.64
N PHE A 433 28.74 -8.54 20.06
CA PHE A 433 27.66 -8.03 20.89
C PHE A 433 28.16 -7.64 22.28
N LEU A 434 28.92 -8.51 22.95
CA LEU A 434 29.42 -8.24 24.30
C LEU A 434 30.30 -7.00 24.33
N ASP A 435 31.20 -6.84 23.36
CA ASP A 435 32.08 -5.69 23.22
C ASP A 435 31.25 -4.40 23.02
N ALA A 436 30.27 -4.44 22.10
CA ALA A 436 29.37 -3.30 21.89
C ALA A 436 28.56 -2.96 23.14
N MET A 437 28.06 -3.97 23.87
CA MET A 437 27.36 -3.78 25.14
C MET A 437 28.27 -3.10 26.17
N ARG A 438 29.54 -3.53 26.29
CA ARG A 438 30.50 -2.92 27.23
C ARG A 438 30.84 -1.50 26.88
N GLU A 439 31.09 -1.22 25.60
CA GLU A 439 31.39 0.14 25.13
C GLU A 439 30.19 1.09 25.35
N ALA A 440 28.95 0.58 25.23
CA ALA A 440 27.73 1.32 25.55
C ALA A 440 27.43 1.43 27.06
N GLY A 441 28.25 0.84 27.93
CA GLY A 441 28.09 0.90 29.39
C GLY A 441 27.16 -0.18 29.99
N ILE A 442 26.74 -1.18 29.21
CA ILE A 442 25.93 -2.32 29.66
C ILE A 442 26.88 -3.42 30.16
N THR A 443 27.05 -3.54 31.48
CA THR A 443 28.09 -4.36 32.12
C THR A 443 27.59 -5.64 32.80
N GLU A 444 26.29 -5.88 32.79
CA GLU A 444 25.59 -6.90 33.59
C GLU A 444 25.63 -8.30 32.95
N TYR A 445 25.73 -8.38 31.61
CA TYR A 445 25.71 -9.64 30.88
C TYR A 445 27.09 -10.27 30.76
N ASN A 446 27.25 -11.56 31.03
CA ASN A 446 28.47 -12.29 30.71
C ASN A 446 28.42 -12.94 29.31
N PHE A 447 29.57 -13.45 28.86
CA PHE A 447 29.69 -14.07 27.53
C PHE A 447 28.66 -15.19 27.28
N GLU A 448 28.44 -16.11 28.23
CA GLU A 448 27.48 -17.21 28.04
C GLU A 448 26.04 -16.73 27.95
N GLN A 449 25.67 -15.67 28.67
CA GLN A 449 24.37 -15.03 28.55
C GLN A 449 24.19 -14.37 27.19
N VAL A 450 25.17 -13.58 26.73
CA VAL A 450 25.14 -12.95 25.40
C VAL A 450 25.12 -14.00 24.30
N LYS A 451 25.93 -15.05 24.43
CA LYS A 451 25.97 -16.17 23.50
C LYS A 451 24.62 -16.87 23.36
N LYS A 452 23.93 -17.12 24.47
CA LYS A 452 22.57 -17.68 24.46
C LYS A 452 21.61 -16.74 23.75
N MET A 453 21.70 -15.45 24.03
CA MET A 453 20.86 -14.40 23.45
C MET A 453 21.04 -14.31 21.93
N VAL A 454 22.28 -14.22 21.41
CA VAL A 454 22.52 -14.00 19.97
C VAL A 454 22.44 -15.26 19.10
N ARG A 455 22.40 -16.46 19.69
CA ARG A 455 22.42 -17.72 18.93
C ARG A 455 21.29 -17.78 17.88
N PRO A 456 20.01 -17.53 18.20
CA PRO A 456 18.94 -17.62 17.21
C PRO A 456 19.13 -16.68 16.03
N LEU A 457 19.46 -15.41 16.30
CA LEU A 457 19.83 -14.43 15.28
C LEU A 457 21.01 -14.91 14.42
N THR A 458 22.03 -15.51 15.05
CA THR A 458 23.21 -15.99 14.34
C THR A 458 22.87 -17.15 13.40
N LEU A 459 21.97 -18.06 13.81
CA LEU A 459 21.47 -19.13 12.94
C LEU A 459 20.69 -18.59 11.75
N THR A 460 19.88 -17.56 11.96
CA THR A 460 19.19 -16.83 10.88
C THR A 460 20.18 -16.19 9.91
N VAL A 461 21.22 -15.49 10.41
CA VAL A 461 22.27 -14.91 9.57
C VAL A 461 23.04 -15.98 8.80
N ILE A 462 23.38 -17.12 9.42
CA ILE A 462 24.00 -18.26 8.73
C ILE A 462 23.10 -18.73 7.58
N LYS A 463 21.79 -18.88 7.81
CA LYS A 463 20.81 -19.28 6.79
C LYS A 463 20.81 -18.31 5.60
N ILE A 464 20.73 -17.01 5.88
CA ILE A 464 20.74 -15.95 4.86
C ILE A 464 22.07 -15.97 4.07
N VAL A 465 23.22 -15.93 4.76
CA VAL A 465 24.55 -15.90 4.10
C VAL A 465 24.80 -17.16 3.28
N THR A 466 24.28 -18.32 3.70
CA THR A 466 24.43 -19.58 2.96
C THR A 466 23.68 -19.53 1.63
N LYS A 467 22.50 -18.90 1.59
CA LYS A 467 21.63 -18.84 0.41
C LYS A 467 21.93 -17.63 -0.49
N CYS A 468 22.17 -16.47 0.12
CA CYS A 468 22.30 -15.18 -0.54
C CYS A 468 23.57 -14.44 -0.09
N PRO A 469 24.78 -15.01 -0.28
CA PRO A 469 26.02 -14.43 0.25
C PRO A 469 26.34 -13.06 -0.35
N ASP A 470 26.15 -12.88 -1.66
CA ASP A 470 26.43 -11.62 -2.35
C ASP A 470 25.42 -10.54 -1.95
N GLU A 471 24.14 -10.90 -1.85
CA GLU A 471 23.11 -9.95 -1.44
C GLU A 471 23.24 -9.55 0.02
N PHE A 472 23.54 -10.47 0.94
CA PHE A 472 23.83 -10.13 2.34
C PHE A 472 25.06 -9.21 2.45
N ALA A 473 26.13 -9.53 1.71
CA ALA A 473 27.33 -8.69 1.68
C ALA A 473 27.02 -7.28 1.16
N THR A 474 26.23 -7.20 0.08
CA THR A 474 25.81 -5.93 -0.52
C THR A 474 24.91 -5.12 0.42
N LEU A 475 23.96 -5.75 1.11
CA LEU A 475 23.08 -5.10 2.08
C LEU A 475 23.89 -4.41 3.18
N ILE A 476 24.76 -5.16 3.86
CA ILE A 476 25.53 -4.63 5.00
C ILE A 476 26.57 -3.61 4.53
N PHE A 477 27.18 -3.80 3.35
CA PHE A 477 28.12 -2.82 2.80
C PHE A 477 27.47 -1.45 2.54
N ASN A 478 26.20 -1.44 2.13
CA ASN A 478 25.46 -0.21 1.80
C ASN A 478 24.48 0.20 2.89
N ILE A 479 24.49 -0.41 4.07
CA ILE A 479 23.39 -0.30 5.04
C ILE A 479 23.08 1.15 5.44
N VAL A 480 24.09 2.01 5.57
CA VAL A 480 23.89 3.43 5.88
C VAL A 480 23.14 4.14 4.75
N GLY A 481 23.50 3.89 3.48
CA GLY A 481 22.80 4.44 2.32
C GLY A 481 21.37 3.89 2.19
N ILE A 482 21.19 2.60 2.47
CA ILE A 482 19.89 1.94 2.46
C ILE A 482 18.96 2.54 3.51
N MET A 483 19.43 2.67 4.75
CA MET A 483 18.63 3.27 5.83
C MET A 483 18.40 4.77 5.62
N SER A 484 19.33 5.48 4.95
CA SER A 484 19.17 6.91 4.69
C SER A 484 17.96 7.25 3.82
N ALA A 485 17.48 6.30 3.01
CA ALA A 485 16.27 6.49 2.23
C ALA A 485 15.00 6.61 3.08
N HIS A 486 15.02 6.14 4.33
CA HIS A 486 13.86 6.09 5.22
C HIS A 486 13.70 7.34 6.13
N TYR A 487 14.58 8.33 6.00
CA TYR A 487 14.54 9.49 6.89
C TYR A 487 13.57 10.56 6.40
N GLY A 488 12.75 11.06 7.33
CA GLY A 488 11.64 11.96 7.03
C GLY A 488 12.06 13.22 6.31
N GLU A 489 13.15 13.87 6.70
CA GLU A 489 13.63 15.11 6.07
C GLU A 489 13.92 14.96 4.57
N LEU A 490 14.36 13.78 4.12
CA LEU A 490 14.55 13.50 2.71
C LEU A 490 13.20 13.38 2.00
N GLY A 491 12.25 12.66 2.59
CA GLY A 491 10.88 12.58 2.08
C GLY A 491 10.21 13.96 2.01
N MET A 492 10.38 14.80 3.03
CA MET A 492 9.83 16.16 3.05
C MET A 492 10.49 17.04 1.99
N SER A 493 11.80 16.89 1.78
CA SER A 493 12.51 17.59 0.72
C SER A 493 11.96 17.25 -0.65
N TRP A 494 11.63 15.98 -0.91
CA TRP A 494 10.91 15.60 -2.12
C TRP A 494 9.53 16.23 -2.19
N MET A 495 8.72 16.14 -1.14
CA MET A 495 7.37 16.71 -1.10
C MET A 495 7.34 18.21 -1.40
N MET A 496 8.36 18.95 -0.94
CA MET A 496 8.49 20.39 -1.16
C MET A 496 9.10 20.80 -2.51
N SER A 497 9.70 19.86 -3.25
CA SER A 497 10.48 20.18 -4.47
C SER A 497 9.89 19.61 -5.76
N ILE A 498 9.11 18.53 -5.69
CA ILE A 498 8.50 17.94 -6.88
C ILE A 498 7.38 18.84 -7.44
N PRO A 499 7.17 18.87 -8.77
CA PRO A 499 6.04 19.56 -9.39
C PRO A 499 4.68 19.08 -8.84
N ASP A 500 3.70 19.96 -8.76
CA ASP A 500 2.35 19.66 -8.22
C ASP A 500 1.64 18.52 -8.95
N ASP A 501 1.89 18.36 -10.25
CA ASP A 501 1.31 17.32 -11.09
C ASP A 501 2.15 16.05 -11.13
N TYR A 502 3.33 16.01 -10.51
CA TYR A 502 4.26 14.88 -10.61
C TYR A 502 3.60 13.54 -10.25
N MET A 503 3.01 13.44 -9.05
CA MET A 503 2.39 12.19 -8.59
C MET A 503 1.16 11.79 -9.42
N ASN A 504 0.42 12.77 -9.93
CA ASN A 504 -0.75 12.55 -10.78
C ASN A 504 -0.39 12.22 -12.24
N SER A 505 0.79 12.66 -12.70
CA SER A 505 1.28 12.46 -14.07
C SER A 505 1.98 11.11 -14.27
N LYS A 506 2.46 10.52 -13.18
CA LYS A 506 3.02 9.18 -13.18
C LYS A 506 1.88 8.17 -13.13
N PRO A 507 1.72 7.30 -14.15
CA PRO A 507 0.74 6.22 -14.06
C PRO A 507 1.07 5.40 -12.81
N ASP A 508 0.10 5.24 -11.90
CA ASP A 508 0.16 4.54 -10.59
C ASP A 508 1.35 3.59 -10.48
N ALA A 509 2.51 4.18 -10.17
CA ALA A 509 3.75 3.44 -10.16
C ALA A 509 3.80 2.75 -8.80
N VAL A 510 3.46 1.46 -8.78
CA VAL A 510 3.70 0.43 -7.75
C VAL A 510 2.47 -0.28 -7.18
N VAL A 511 1.23 0.07 -7.54
CA VAL A 511 0.11 -0.89 -7.39
C VAL A 511 -0.83 -0.84 -8.60
N ASN A 512 -0.40 -1.45 -9.71
CA ASN A 512 -1.27 -2.21 -10.62
C ASN A 512 -0.58 -2.60 -11.94
N ASN A 513 0.62 -3.19 -11.88
CA ASN A 513 0.91 -4.19 -12.89
C ASN A 513 0.31 -5.48 -12.36
N MET A 514 -0.79 -5.91 -12.97
CA MET A 514 -1.12 -7.33 -12.98
C MET A 514 0.20 -8.11 -13.16
N PRO A 515 0.42 -9.23 -12.46
CA PRO A 515 1.72 -9.91 -12.47
C PRO A 515 2.08 -10.52 -13.85
N PHE A 516 1.23 -10.27 -14.86
CA PHE A 516 1.26 -10.85 -16.19
C PHE A 516 2.20 -10.08 -17.13
N THR A 517 3.36 -10.68 -17.38
CA THR A 517 4.37 -10.16 -18.32
C THR A 517 3.88 -10.09 -19.78
N ASP A 518 2.82 -10.80 -20.11
CA ASP A 518 2.19 -10.87 -21.43
C ASP A 518 0.96 -9.95 -21.58
N VAL A 519 0.69 -9.08 -20.60
CA VAL A 519 -0.38 -8.08 -20.63
C VAL A 519 0.23 -6.68 -20.57
N GLY A 520 0.72 -6.19 -21.72
CA GLY A 520 1.26 -4.83 -21.82
C GLY A 520 0.18 -3.75 -21.71
N MET A 521 0.51 -2.61 -21.08
CA MET A 521 -0.39 -1.44 -20.91
C MET A 521 -1.00 -0.90 -22.21
N GLY A 522 -0.31 -1.08 -23.34
CA GLY A 522 -0.80 -0.66 -24.67
C GLY A 522 -1.69 -1.69 -25.39
N SER A 523 -1.95 -2.86 -24.78
CA SER A 523 -2.78 -3.89 -25.39
C SER A 523 -4.26 -3.50 -25.36
N TRP A 524 -5.00 -3.79 -26.43
CA TRP A 524 -6.44 -3.47 -26.52
C TRP A 524 -7.29 -4.10 -25.40
N PHE A 525 -6.79 -5.20 -24.82
CA PHE A 525 -7.43 -5.93 -23.74
C PHE A 525 -6.97 -5.50 -22.34
N TYR A 526 -5.98 -4.61 -22.20
CA TYR A 526 -5.33 -4.30 -20.91
C TYR A 526 -6.35 -3.96 -19.83
N ASP A 527 -7.19 -2.94 -20.05
CA ASP A 527 -8.17 -2.48 -19.06
C ASP A 527 -9.21 -3.55 -18.71
N ASN A 528 -9.59 -4.37 -19.69
CA ASN A 528 -10.57 -5.45 -19.49
C ASN A 528 -9.98 -6.60 -18.66
N VAL A 529 -8.71 -6.96 -18.92
CA VAL A 529 -7.99 -7.96 -18.15
C VAL A 529 -7.74 -7.45 -16.74
N LYS A 530 -7.34 -6.18 -16.61
CA LYS A 530 -7.15 -5.50 -15.34
C LYS A 530 -8.43 -5.51 -14.51
N TYR A 531 -9.55 -5.05 -15.08
CA TYR A 531 -10.84 -5.10 -14.41
C TYR A 531 -11.18 -6.51 -13.90
N CYS A 532 -11.04 -7.51 -14.76
CA CYS A 532 -11.34 -8.89 -14.38
C CYS A 532 -10.37 -9.44 -13.31
N TYR A 533 -9.12 -9.00 -13.31
CA TYR A 533 -8.12 -9.39 -12.33
C TYR A 533 -8.37 -8.72 -10.97
N ASP A 534 -8.53 -7.39 -10.95
CA ASP A 534 -8.76 -6.60 -9.75
C ASP A 534 -10.03 -7.04 -9.00
N ASN A 535 -11.07 -7.45 -9.76
CA ASN A 535 -12.32 -7.94 -9.19
C ASN A 535 -12.30 -9.46 -8.88
N GLY A 536 -11.14 -10.11 -8.96
CA GLY A 536 -10.97 -11.53 -8.68
C GLY A 536 -11.73 -12.47 -9.64
N LEU A 537 -12.26 -11.94 -10.76
CA LEU A 537 -13.08 -12.67 -11.72
C LEU A 537 -12.21 -13.64 -12.52
N MET A 538 -11.12 -13.14 -13.11
CA MET A 538 -10.14 -13.92 -13.86
C MET A 538 -8.77 -13.83 -13.19
N ILE A 539 -8.08 -14.98 -13.13
CA ILE A 539 -6.71 -15.09 -12.64
C ILE A 539 -5.76 -15.44 -13.78
N GLY A 540 -4.46 -15.37 -13.52
CA GLY A 540 -3.41 -15.78 -14.46
C GLY A 540 -3.54 -17.23 -14.91
N ALA A 541 -3.01 -17.53 -16.09
CA ALA A 541 -2.75 -18.90 -16.51
C ALA A 541 -1.65 -19.53 -15.63
N ASP A 542 -0.69 -18.71 -15.20
CA ASP A 542 0.27 -18.99 -14.13
C ASP A 542 0.58 -17.71 -13.32
N ALA A 543 1.58 -17.78 -12.44
CA ALA A 543 1.96 -16.67 -11.56
C ALA A 543 2.42 -15.39 -12.29
N SER A 544 2.86 -15.50 -13.55
CA SER A 544 3.47 -14.41 -14.32
C SER A 544 2.89 -14.21 -15.73
N SER A 545 1.86 -14.96 -16.08
CA SER A 545 1.26 -15.00 -17.42
C SER A 545 -0.26 -15.06 -17.34
N PHE A 546 -0.93 -14.20 -18.11
CA PHE A 546 -2.38 -14.25 -18.30
C PHE A 546 -2.77 -15.18 -19.45
N ALA A 547 -1.90 -15.39 -20.43
CA ALA A 547 -2.17 -16.03 -21.71
C ALA A 547 -3.37 -15.39 -22.46
N PRO A 548 -3.31 -14.10 -22.83
CA PRO A 548 -4.44 -13.36 -23.40
C PRO A 548 -4.98 -13.98 -24.70
N GLU A 549 -4.10 -14.55 -25.52
CA GLU A 549 -4.45 -15.23 -26.77
C GLU A 549 -4.75 -16.73 -26.59
N GLY A 550 -4.62 -17.25 -25.38
CA GLY A 550 -4.94 -18.64 -25.06
C GLY A 550 -6.44 -18.90 -25.21
N ALA A 551 -6.81 -20.08 -25.70
CA ALA A 551 -8.20 -20.50 -25.79
C ALA A 551 -8.82 -20.63 -24.38
N VAL A 552 -10.09 -20.25 -24.25
CA VAL A 552 -10.83 -20.35 -22.98
C VAL A 552 -11.68 -21.62 -22.94
N SER A 553 -11.61 -22.36 -21.83
CA SER A 553 -12.38 -23.60 -21.63
C SER A 553 -13.77 -23.37 -21.02
N ARG A 554 -14.68 -24.33 -21.21
CA ARG A 554 -16.02 -24.30 -20.61
C ARG A 554 -15.98 -24.16 -19.08
N GLY A 555 -15.03 -24.84 -18.43
CA GLY A 555 -14.79 -24.77 -16.98
C GLY A 555 -14.33 -23.38 -16.53
N GLN A 556 -13.47 -22.72 -17.30
CA GLN A 556 -13.06 -21.33 -17.03
C GLN A 556 -14.23 -20.37 -17.16
N VAL A 557 -15.07 -20.53 -18.19
CA VAL A 557 -16.23 -19.66 -18.41
C VAL A 557 -17.21 -19.71 -17.24
N VAL A 558 -17.63 -20.91 -16.84
CA VAL A 558 -18.59 -21.05 -15.73
C VAL A 558 -17.99 -20.57 -14.41
N THR A 559 -16.69 -20.78 -14.17
CA THR A 559 -16.02 -20.31 -12.95
C THR A 559 -16.02 -18.79 -12.85
N VAL A 560 -15.75 -18.09 -13.95
CA VAL A 560 -15.76 -16.62 -13.96
C VAL A 560 -17.17 -16.08 -13.72
N LEU A 561 -18.19 -16.68 -14.33
CA LEU A 561 -19.59 -16.29 -14.08
C LEU A 561 -20.05 -16.59 -12.66
N TYR A 562 -19.56 -17.69 -12.06
CA TYR A 562 -19.82 -18.03 -10.67
C TYR A 562 -19.21 -17.01 -9.70
N ARG A 563 -17.98 -16.56 -9.97
CA ARG A 563 -17.32 -15.48 -9.21
C ARG A 563 -18.06 -14.16 -9.37
N LEU A 564 -18.46 -13.83 -10.60
CA LEU A 564 -19.27 -12.65 -10.89
C LEU A 564 -20.61 -12.66 -10.13
N ALA A 565 -21.18 -13.83 -9.87
CA ALA A 565 -22.38 -14.01 -9.05
C ALA A 565 -22.15 -13.90 -7.53
N GLY A 566 -20.92 -13.63 -7.07
CA GLY A 566 -20.57 -13.60 -5.65
C GLY A 566 -20.35 -14.99 -5.03
N THR A 567 -19.98 -16.00 -5.82
CA THR A 567 -19.68 -17.37 -5.34
C THR A 567 -20.76 -17.99 -4.43
N PRO A 568 -22.03 -18.05 -4.86
CA PRO A 568 -23.12 -18.57 -4.05
C PRO A 568 -22.91 -20.02 -3.60
N SER A 569 -23.37 -20.36 -2.40
CA SER A 569 -23.23 -21.71 -1.84
C SER A 569 -24.01 -22.76 -2.66
N VAL A 570 -23.38 -23.92 -2.87
CA VAL A 570 -23.95 -25.09 -3.57
C VAL A 570 -24.32 -26.24 -2.62
N ALA A 571 -24.34 -25.99 -1.31
CA ALA A 571 -24.61 -27.01 -0.31
C ALA A 571 -25.97 -27.71 -0.58
N GLY A 572 -25.94 -29.03 -0.74
CA GLY A 572 -27.13 -29.84 -1.03
C GLY A 572 -27.61 -29.81 -2.48
N GLN A 573 -26.93 -29.09 -3.38
CA GLN A 573 -27.21 -29.10 -4.80
C GLN A 573 -26.40 -30.20 -5.51
N THR A 574 -26.95 -30.71 -6.61
CA THR A 574 -26.28 -31.69 -7.48
C THR A 574 -26.47 -31.31 -8.94
N CYS A 575 -25.65 -31.89 -9.82
CA CYS A 575 -25.83 -31.82 -11.27
C CYS A 575 -25.73 -33.25 -11.86
N PRO A 576 -26.35 -33.52 -13.03
CA PRO A 576 -26.35 -34.86 -13.63
C PRO A 576 -25.05 -35.23 -14.34
N PHE A 577 -24.08 -34.31 -14.41
CA PHE A 577 -22.87 -34.48 -15.20
C PHE A 577 -21.89 -35.48 -14.56
N THR A 578 -21.47 -36.46 -15.34
CA THR A 578 -20.66 -37.61 -14.90
C THR A 578 -19.17 -37.32 -14.84
N ASP A 579 -18.72 -36.19 -15.38
CA ASP A 579 -17.31 -35.76 -15.51
C ASP A 579 -16.96 -34.58 -14.58
N VAL A 580 -17.69 -34.39 -13.49
CA VAL A 580 -17.58 -33.24 -12.59
C VAL A 580 -17.03 -33.59 -11.21
N ASP A 581 -17.02 -34.86 -10.82
CA ASP A 581 -16.82 -35.26 -9.42
C ASP A 581 -15.44 -34.94 -8.83
N GLU A 582 -14.44 -34.67 -9.67
CA GLU A 582 -13.06 -34.29 -9.30
C GLU A 582 -12.56 -32.99 -9.97
N SER A 583 -13.46 -32.17 -10.52
CA SER A 583 -13.05 -30.95 -11.24
C SER A 583 -12.79 -29.77 -10.30
N TRP A 584 -11.73 -28.99 -10.57
CA TRP A 584 -11.44 -27.72 -9.88
C TRP A 584 -12.57 -26.68 -10.01
N CYS A 585 -13.45 -26.84 -11.00
CA CYS A 585 -14.62 -25.99 -11.22
C CYS A 585 -15.95 -26.64 -10.80
N LYS A 586 -15.91 -27.71 -9.98
CA LYS A 586 -17.08 -28.47 -9.53
C LYS A 586 -18.20 -27.57 -8.98
N ASP A 587 -17.89 -26.72 -8.02
CA ASP A 587 -18.90 -25.85 -7.39
C ASP A 587 -19.51 -24.88 -8.39
N ALA A 588 -18.69 -24.29 -9.27
CA ALA A 588 -19.17 -23.41 -10.33
C ALA A 588 -20.09 -24.15 -11.32
N ILE A 589 -19.78 -25.40 -11.67
CA ILE A 589 -20.63 -26.21 -12.55
C ILE A 589 -21.94 -26.58 -11.86
N VAL A 590 -21.90 -27.01 -10.60
CA VAL A 590 -23.10 -27.35 -9.83
C VAL A 590 -24.02 -26.14 -9.71
N TRP A 591 -23.47 -24.99 -9.31
CA TRP A 591 -24.21 -23.73 -9.30
C TRP A 591 -24.76 -23.41 -10.69
N GLY A 592 -23.90 -23.44 -11.71
CA GLY A 592 -24.26 -23.05 -13.07
C GLY A 592 -25.38 -23.90 -13.65
N TYR A 593 -25.46 -25.18 -13.29
CA TYR A 593 -26.56 -26.06 -13.68
C TYR A 593 -27.86 -25.65 -12.97
N ASN A 594 -27.81 -25.48 -11.65
CA ASN A 594 -28.98 -25.14 -10.84
C ASN A 594 -29.51 -23.72 -11.11
N ALA A 595 -28.62 -22.80 -11.50
CA ALA A 595 -28.95 -21.43 -11.90
C ALA A 595 -29.35 -21.31 -13.39
N GLY A 596 -29.34 -22.40 -14.16
CA GLY A 596 -29.70 -22.38 -15.59
C GLY A 596 -28.67 -21.71 -16.51
N VAL A 597 -27.47 -21.42 -15.99
CA VAL A 597 -26.35 -20.81 -16.73
C VAL A 597 -25.71 -21.80 -17.69
N VAL A 598 -25.63 -23.08 -17.29
CA VAL A 598 -24.94 -24.11 -18.07
C VAL A 598 -25.84 -25.27 -18.44
N MET A 599 -25.51 -25.90 -19.56
CA MET A 599 -26.13 -27.13 -20.03
C MET A 599 -25.01 -28.11 -20.41
N GLY A 600 -25.22 -29.40 -20.16
CA GLY A 600 -24.32 -30.46 -20.60
C GLY A 600 -24.71 -31.02 -21.95
N TYR A 601 -24.05 -32.11 -22.31
CA TYR A 601 -24.29 -32.87 -23.52
C TYR A 601 -25.25 -34.05 -23.27
N ASP A 602 -25.78 -34.62 -24.35
CA ASP A 602 -26.75 -35.73 -24.30
C ASP A 602 -26.22 -37.00 -23.61
N ASP A 603 -24.89 -37.13 -23.51
CA ASP A 603 -24.18 -38.22 -22.82
C ASP A 603 -24.01 -37.99 -21.31
N ASN A 604 -24.67 -36.96 -20.74
CA ASN A 604 -24.53 -36.52 -19.36
C ASN A 604 -23.08 -36.10 -19.00
N THR A 605 -22.38 -35.43 -19.91
CA THR A 605 -21.08 -34.78 -19.62
C THR A 605 -21.17 -33.26 -19.69
N PHE A 606 -20.31 -32.54 -18.96
CA PHE A 606 -20.16 -31.09 -19.05
C PHE A 606 -18.98 -30.67 -19.93
N ARG A 607 -17.90 -31.46 -19.92
CA ARG A 607 -16.63 -31.29 -20.63
C ARG A 607 -15.90 -29.99 -20.25
N PRO A 608 -15.42 -29.87 -19.00
CA PRO A 608 -14.85 -28.62 -18.48
C PRO A 608 -13.58 -28.15 -19.21
N ASP A 609 -12.84 -29.07 -19.82
CA ASP A 609 -11.58 -28.77 -20.51
C ASP A 609 -11.77 -28.49 -22.02
N GLU A 610 -12.98 -28.70 -22.57
CA GLU A 610 -13.27 -28.32 -23.95
C GLU A 610 -13.27 -26.80 -24.11
N CYS A 611 -12.58 -26.31 -25.14
CA CYS A 611 -12.56 -24.89 -25.49
C CYS A 611 -13.91 -24.46 -26.10
N VAL A 612 -14.31 -23.21 -25.84
CA VAL A 612 -15.57 -22.67 -26.35
C VAL A 612 -15.40 -21.82 -27.60
N THR A 613 -16.43 -21.83 -28.44
CA THR A 613 -16.57 -20.85 -29.53
C THR A 613 -17.13 -19.52 -29.02
N ARG A 614 -17.01 -18.46 -29.81
CA ARG A 614 -17.58 -17.14 -29.47
C ARG A 614 -19.11 -17.17 -29.32
N GLU A 615 -19.81 -17.94 -30.16
CA GLU A 615 -21.27 -18.09 -30.03
C GLU A 615 -21.67 -18.86 -28.77
N GLN A 616 -20.85 -19.81 -28.31
CA GLN A 616 -21.05 -20.49 -27.04
C GLN A 616 -20.80 -19.56 -25.86
N LEU A 617 -19.75 -18.73 -25.87
CA LEU A 617 -19.53 -17.69 -24.85
C LEU A 617 -20.73 -16.76 -24.72
N ALA A 618 -21.26 -16.26 -25.85
CA ALA A 618 -22.45 -15.43 -25.86
C ALA A 618 -23.64 -16.15 -25.21
N ALA A 619 -23.82 -17.45 -25.48
CA ALA A 619 -24.87 -18.26 -24.85
C ALA A 619 -24.71 -18.39 -23.33
N PHE A 620 -23.50 -18.59 -22.81
CA PHE A 620 -23.24 -18.62 -21.36
C PHE A 620 -23.60 -17.27 -20.70
N VAL A 621 -23.09 -16.17 -21.26
CA VAL A 621 -23.32 -14.82 -20.73
C VAL A 621 -24.80 -14.44 -20.79
N TYR A 622 -25.48 -14.77 -21.88
CA TYR A 622 -26.91 -14.53 -22.04
C TYR A 622 -27.75 -15.29 -21.00
N ARG A 623 -27.44 -16.56 -20.73
CA ARG A 623 -28.14 -17.34 -19.70
C ARG A 623 -27.86 -16.81 -18.30
N TYR A 624 -26.62 -16.40 -18.03
CA TYR A 624 -26.25 -15.76 -16.76
C TYR A 624 -27.08 -14.51 -16.48
N ALA A 625 -27.26 -13.65 -17.48
CA ALA A 625 -28.06 -12.44 -17.34
C ALA A 625 -29.58 -12.70 -17.19
N ASN A 626 -30.03 -13.93 -17.40
CA ASN A 626 -31.40 -14.42 -17.20
C ASN A 626 -32.50 -13.52 -17.82
N ASP A 627 -32.22 -12.87 -18.96
CA ASP A 627 -33.12 -11.81 -19.48
C ASP A 627 -34.40 -12.38 -20.13
N GLY A 628 -34.40 -13.63 -20.62
CA GLY A 628 -35.61 -14.29 -21.17
C GLY A 628 -36.27 -13.57 -22.37
N THR A 629 -35.75 -12.42 -22.78
CA THR A 629 -36.26 -11.58 -23.86
C THR A 629 -35.48 -11.88 -25.14
N ALA A 630 -36.18 -12.37 -26.15
CA ALA A 630 -35.62 -12.51 -27.48
C ALA A 630 -35.30 -11.12 -28.05
N ALA A 631 -34.02 -10.77 -28.11
CA ALA A 631 -33.60 -9.49 -28.66
C ALA A 631 -33.71 -9.50 -30.20
N SER A 632 -34.25 -8.42 -30.78
CA SER A 632 -34.38 -8.26 -32.23
C SER A 632 -33.00 -8.09 -32.91
N GLY A 633 -32.90 -8.62 -34.13
CA GLY A 633 -31.65 -9.03 -34.77
C GLY A 633 -30.69 -7.89 -35.14
N LYS A 634 -29.53 -7.85 -34.46
CA LYS A 634 -28.36 -7.06 -34.87
C LYS A 634 -27.20 -7.91 -35.40
N ALA A 635 -27.20 -9.22 -35.20
CA ALA A 635 -26.14 -10.09 -35.72
C ALA A 635 -26.01 -9.97 -37.25
N SER A 636 -27.12 -9.80 -37.98
CA SER A 636 -27.15 -9.58 -39.43
C SER A 636 -26.48 -8.28 -39.90
N THR A 637 -26.12 -7.37 -39.00
CA THR A 637 -25.34 -6.17 -39.33
C THR A 637 -23.85 -6.46 -39.52
N PHE A 638 -23.38 -7.61 -39.06
CA PHE A 638 -22.02 -8.10 -39.28
C PHE A 638 -21.97 -8.98 -40.53
N THR A 639 -20.85 -8.93 -41.24
CA THR A 639 -20.71 -9.58 -42.56
C THR A 639 -20.85 -11.10 -42.52
N ASP A 640 -20.52 -11.71 -41.39
CA ASP A 640 -20.62 -13.14 -41.11
C ASP A 640 -21.75 -13.47 -40.13
N GLY A 641 -22.69 -12.54 -39.91
CA GLY A 641 -23.83 -12.72 -39.00
C GLY A 641 -24.71 -13.93 -39.32
N SER A 642 -24.75 -14.35 -40.59
CA SER A 642 -25.47 -15.56 -41.02
C SER A 642 -24.78 -16.87 -40.62
N LEU A 643 -23.56 -16.84 -40.11
CA LEU A 643 -22.84 -18.01 -39.61
C LEU A 643 -23.13 -18.31 -38.14
N VAL A 644 -23.87 -17.45 -37.44
CA VAL A 644 -24.31 -17.73 -36.07
C VAL A 644 -25.27 -18.92 -36.11
N SER A 645 -24.96 -19.98 -35.37
CA SER A 645 -25.83 -21.17 -35.29
C SER A 645 -27.20 -20.80 -34.72
N ASP A 646 -28.26 -21.44 -35.21
CA ASP A 646 -29.65 -21.12 -34.84
C ASP A 646 -29.88 -21.03 -33.32
N TYR A 647 -29.26 -21.93 -32.54
CA TYR A 647 -29.39 -21.96 -31.08
C TYR A 647 -28.76 -20.74 -30.38
N ALA A 648 -27.76 -20.11 -31.00
CA ALA A 648 -27.00 -19.00 -30.45
C ALA A 648 -27.50 -17.63 -30.92
N VAL A 649 -28.35 -17.58 -31.95
CA VAL A 649 -28.90 -16.32 -32.51
C VAL A 649 -29.52 -15.41 -31.44
N PRO A 650 -30.38 -15.89 -30.51
CA PRO A 650 -30.95 -15.04 -29.47
C PRO A 650 -29.87 -14.44 -28.55
N ALA A 651 -28.93 -15.28 -28.11
CA ALA A 651 -27.86 -14.88 -27.20
C ALA A 651 -26.90 -13.87 -27.84
N MET A 652 -26.53 -14.10 -29.10
CA MET A 652 -25.64 -13.20 -29.84
C MET A 652 -26.30 -11.83 -30.05
N ASN A 653 -27.57 -11.80 -30.47
CA ASN A 653 -28.31 -10.55 -30.63
C ASN A 653 -28.43 -9.78 -29.31
N TRP A 654 -28.69 -10.47 -28.21
CA TRP A 654 -28.76 -9.85 -26.89
C TRP A 654 -27.41 -9.25 -26.49
N CYS A 655 -26.32 -10.00 -26.63
CA CYS A 655 -24.98 -9.52 -26.30
C CYS A 655 -24.58 -8.29 -27.11
N ILE A 656 -24.93 -8.25 -28.39
CA ILE A 656 -24.70 -7.08 -29.25
C ILE A 656 -25.53 -5.88 -28.77
N ASN A 657 -26.81 -6.09 -28.43
CA ASN A 657 -27.69 -5.03 -27.97
C ASN A 657 -27.26 -4.42 -26.63
N LYS A 658 -26.68 -5.21 -25.74
CA LYS A 658 -26.14 -4.76 -24.45
C LYS A 658 -24.71 -4.22 -24.53
N GLY A 659 -24.09 -4.23 -25.70
CA GLY A 659 -22.69 -3.80 -25.86
C GLY A 659 -21.66 -4.79 -25.30
N VAL A 660 -22.08 -5.97 -24.86
CA VAL A 660 -21.18 -7.05 -24.40
C VAL A 660 -20.33 -7.58 -25.55
N VAL A 661 -20.93 -7.71 -26.74
CA VAL A 661 -20.24 -8.09 -27.99
C VAL A 661 -20.27 -6.92 -28.97
N ILE A 662 -19.09 -6.48 -29.43
CA ILE A 662 -18.93 -5.35 -30.36
C ILE A 662 -18.34 -5.75 -31.73
N GLY A 663 -18.15 -7.06 -31.97
CA GLY A 663 -17.44 -7.59 -33.15
C GLY A 663 -15.92 -7.64 -33.00
N MET A 664 -15.23 -8.01 -34.08
CA MET A 664 -13.77 -8.21 -34.13
C MET A 664 -12.99 -6.98 -34.64
N GLY A 665 -13.70 -5.89 -34.99
CA GLY A 665 -13.11 -4.65 -35.52
C GLY A 665 -13.00 -4.59 -37.05
N ASP A 666 -13.12 -5.73 -37.74
CA ASP A 666 -13.12 -5.85 -39.20
C ASP A 666 -14.53 -5.98 -39.81
N GLY A 667 -15.58 -5.83 -38.99
CA GLY A 667 -16.98 -6.01 -39.39
C GLY A 667 -17.51 -7.44 -39.20
N THR A 668 -16.74 -8.36 -38.62
CA THR A 668 -17.14 -9.75 -38.34
C THR A 668 -17.45 -10.02 -36.85
N LEU A 669 -18.17 -11.11 -36.59
CA LEU A 669 -18.44 -11.68 -35.26
C LEU A 669 -17.55 -12.89 -34.96
N TYR A 670 -17.14 -13.63 -35.98
CA TYR A 670 -16.44 -14.91 -35.91
C TYR A 670 -17.13 -15.94 -35.00
N PRO A 671 -18.44 -16.24 -35.21
CA PRO A 671 -19.28 -16.90 -34.21
C PRO A 671 -18.87 -18.34 -33.91
N GLN A 672 -18.52 -19.12 -34.93
CA GLN A 672 -18.11 -20.53 -34.80
C GLN A 672 -16.62 -20.69 -34.47
N GLY A 673 -15.85 -19.60 -34.44
CA GLY A 673 -14.44 -19.61 -34.09
C GLY A 673 -14.20 -19.73 -32.59
N GLY A 674 -13.05 -20.29 -32.21
CA GLY A 674 -12.61 -20.34 -30.81
C GLY A 674 -12.45 -18.94 -30.22
N SER A 675 -12.67 -18.80 -28.91
CA SER A 675 -12.47 -17.53 -28.22
C SER A 675 -11.28 -17.54 -27.28
N THR A 676 -10.62 -16.39 -27.19
CA THR A 676 -9.44 -16.19 -26.34
C THR A 676 -9.81 -15.69 -24.95
N ARG A 677 -8.89 -15.85 -23.99
CA ARG A 677 -9.04 -15.33 -22.63
C ARG A 677 -9.20 -13.81 -22.61
N ALA A 678 -8.49 -13.07 -23.45
CA ALA A 678 -8.64 -11.62 -23.58
C ALA A 678 -10.03 -11.21 -24.10
N GLN A 679 -10.56 -11.92 -25.10
CA GLN A 679 -11.91 -11.68 -25.60
C GLN A 679 -12.96 -11.97 -24.53
N PHE A 680 -12.78 -13.03 -23.76
CA PHE A 680 -13.67 -13.35 -22.65
C PHE A 680 -13.62 -12.29 -21.55
N ALA A 681 -12.42 -11.85 -21.15
CA ALA A 681 -12.24 -10.76 -20.19
C ALA A 681 -12.98 -9.48 -20.63
N ALA A 682 -12.89 -9.13 -21.91
CA ALA A 682 -13.59 -7.98 -22.47
C ALA A 682 -15.12 -8.13 -22.44
N MET A 683 -15.64 -9.34 -22.68
CA MET A 683 -17.09 -9.58 -22.55
C MET A 683 -17.56 -9.46 -21.09
N ILE A 684 -16.79 -9.98 -20.13
CA ILE A 684 -17.13 -9.95 -18.71
C ILE A 684 -17.03 -8.54 -18.12
N SER A 685 -15.96 -7.81 -18.42
CA SER A 685 -15.82 -6.42 -17.98
C SER A 685 -16.98 -5.54 -18.47
N ARG A 686 -17.33 -5.64 -19.75
CA ARG A 686 -18.48 -4.90 -20.32
C ARG A 686 -19.82 -5.33 -19.72
N LEU A 687 -20.01 -6.62 -19.48
CA LEU A 687 -21.21 -7.13 -18.83
C LEU A 687 -21.38 -6.53 -17.43
N ALA A 688 -20.30 -6.48 -16.65
CA ALA A 688 -20.31 -5.96 -15.29
C ALA A 688 -20.48 -4.44 -15.23
N LEU A 689 -19.91 -3.70 -16.18
CA LEU A 689 -20.01 -2.24 -16.26
C LEU A 689 -21.29 -1.72 -16.93
N ALA A 690 -22.07 -2.60 -17.56
CA ALA A 690 -23.34 -2.25 -18.22
C ALA A 690 -24.58 -2.41 -17.31
N GLY A 691 -24.40 -2.92 -16.08
CA GLY A 691 -25.42 -2.98 -15.03
C GLY A 691 -25.26 -1.81 -14.07
#